data_AF-A0A5E7G5W1-F1
#
_entry.id   AF-A0A5E7G5W1-F1
#
_cell.length_a   1.000
_cell.length_b   1.000
_cell.length_c   1.000
_cell.angle_alpha   90.00
_cell.angle_beta   90.00
_cell.angle_gamma   90.00
#
_symmetry.space_group_name_H-M   'P 1'
#
loop_
_entity.id
_entity.type
_entity.pdbx_description
1 polymer ?
#
loop_
_entity_poly.entity_id
_entity_poly.type
_entity_poly.pdbx_seq_one_letter_code
_entity_poly.pdbx_strand_id
1 'polypeptide(L)'
;MKLRFAAVLLLPCGLAHAEPRITQNDFGGTGLLQTPTARMAPAGELSVNANRTDPYSRYSVSLQPLDWLEGSFRYTAITNRPYGSEALSGSQSYKDKAVDAKVRLWQESHWAPEVALGFRDIGGTGLFSSEFFVANKRFDNFDFSAGIAWGYIGNRGDFDNPLGYVSSRFDTRPALEGTGDVNSGAYFRGKPSLFGGVSYQTPWDRLSLKLEFEGNDYKNEPKDNEIKQDSPINLGAVFKVTDSIDLSAAWERGNTAMFGVTFHTNFVSRKAPAKTYDPTPEPLPAKAPTTSMEQVNWADVSRRLQQNAGYKVERISQRDSELIVYGEQQRYFHSSKAVGRASRILDNSVNDDIDWFTVVNKRYDLPLEETSLPRQTFREVINNEEPLESLHRTTEINPAMPRNEKTLYTEAPQHFSYGVGLGFKQNVGGPDGLLYQFSADADAEYRFNRNTWWSGLLSANLVNNFDKFVYDAPSGLPRVRTDLRQYLTTSNTTMPLFQLSHAEQLDKDLYGMVYGGYLESMFAGVGAEVLFRPTGERWSLGADLNWVRQRDFDQGFALRDYSVVTGHITGYTDLPFDTLAAVSVGRYLAGDWGTTVDISREFFNGVRVGAWATITTASSAEYGEGSFDKGLYLSIPFDEMMSMSTMRRANLVWAPLTRDGGARLSRSYQLHSMTDSREGDMFYRNFEKITE
;
A
#
# COMPACT_ATOMS: atom_id res chain seq x y z
N MET A 1 -27.34 -33.23 -67.96
CA MET A 1 -25.94 -33.60 -68.23
C MET A 1 -25.05 -32.79 -67.30
N LYS A 2 -24.05 -33.45 -66.69
CA LYS A 2 -23.32 -33.08 -65.47
C LYS A 2 -22.30 -31.94 -65.66
N LEU A 3 -21.84 -31.43 -64.49
CA LEU A 3 -20.58 -30.76 -64.12
C LEU A 3 -20.69 -29.25 -63.76
N ARG A 4 -20.10 -28.70 -62.68
CA ARG A 4 -19.30 -29.24 -61.54
C ARG A 4 -19.12 -28.13 -60.47
N PHE A 5 -19.12 -28.56 -59.21
CA PHE A 5 -18.41 -28.04 -58.02
C PHE A 5 -18.27 -26.52 -57.77
N ALA A 6 -18.99 -26.02 -56.76
CA ALA A 6 -18.45 -25.03 -55.84
C ALA A 6 -18.11 -25.77 -54.54
N ALA A 7 -16.81 -26.03 -54.34
CA ALA A 7 -16.29 -26.59 -53.11
C ALA A 7 -16.40 -25.55 -51.99
N VAL A 8 -17.16 -25.90 -50.96
CA VAL A 8 -17.16 -25.25 -49.65
C VAL A 8 -15.74 -25.38 -49.08
N LEU A 9 -14.98 -24.30 -49.12
CA LEU A 9 -13.79 -24.13 -48.28
C LEU A 9 -14.27 -23.85 -46.86
N LEU A 10 -14.61 -24.92 -46.14
CA LEU A 10 -14.52 -24.97 -44.68
C LEU A 10 -13.04 -24.89 -44.34
N LEU A 11 -12.50 -23.66 -44.29
CA LEU A 11 -11.31 -23.40 -43.51
C LEU A 11 -11.72 -23.59 -42.05
N PRO A 12 -11.14 -24.56 -41.32
CA PRO A 12 -11.19 -24.52 -39.88
C PRO A 12 -10.29 -23.35 -39.48
N CYS A 13 -10.86 -22.15 -39.41
CA CYS A 13 -10.33 -21.18 -38.47
C CYS A 13 -10.53 -21.86 -37.12
N GLY A 14 -9.48 -22.53 -36.63
CA GLY A 14 -9.31 -22.70 -35.20
C GLY A 14 -9.42 -21.30 -34.64
N LEU A 15 -10.59 -20.97 -34.08
CA LEU A 15 -10.78 -19.76 -33.32
C LEU A 15 -9.81 -19.93 -32.16
N ALA A 16 -8.64 -19.32 -32.26
CA ALA A 16 -7.78 -19.13 -31.13
C ALA A 16 -8.67 -18.47 -30.06
N HIS A 17 -8.93 -19.21 -28.99
CA HIS A 17 -9.69 -18.71 -27.87
C HIS A 17 -8.83 -17.66 -27.19
N ALA A 18 -9.12 -16.39 -27.44
CA ALA A 18 -8.54 -15.30 -26.66
C ALA A 18 -9.30 -15.26 -25.33
N GLU A 19 -8.61 -15.50 -24.21
CA GLU A 19 -9.24 -15.31 -22.90
C GLU A 19 -9.67 -13.83 -22.75
N PRO A 20 -10.96 -13.56 -22.43
CA PRO A 20 -11.41 -12.20 -22.20
C PRO A 20 -10.64 -11.58 -21.04
N ARG A 21 -9.88 -10.52 -21.34
CA ARG A 21 -9.21 -9.73 -20.31
C ARG A 21 -10.27 -9.01 -19.48
N ILE A 22 -10.05 -9.00 -18.19
CA ILE A 22 -10.86 -8.23 -17.24
C ILE A 22 -10.54 -6.74 -17.44
N THR A 23 -11.57 -5.92 -17.66
CA THR A 23 -11.41 -4.50 -18.00
C THR A 23 -12.07 -3.61 -16.94
N GLN A 24 -11.56 -2.39 -16.81
CA GLN A 24 -12.10 -1.40 -15.88
C GLN A 24 -13.32 -0.69 -16.46
N ASN A 25 -14.17 -0.18 -15.57
CA ASN A 25 -15.32 0.66 -15.88
C ASN A 25 -14.98 2.16 -15.68
N ASP A 26 -15.89 3.05 -16.10
CA ASP A 26 -15.79 4.51 -16.04
C ASP A 26 -15.50 5.07 -14.65
N PHE A 27 -16.09 4.44 -13.65
CA PHE A 27 -16.02 4.77 -12.24
C PHE A 27 -14.81 4.15 -11.54
N GLY A 28 -14.06 3.27 -12.22
CA GLY A 28 -13.06 2.43 -11.57
C GLY A 28 -13.62 1.10 -11.08
N GLY A 29 -12.71 0.16 -10.87
CA GLY A 29 -13.04 -1.22 -10.61
C GLY A 29 -13.47 -1.97 -11.88
N THR A 30 -13.50 -3.28 -11.77
CA THR A 30 -13.83 -4.17 -12.87
C THR A 30 -15.30 -4.04 -13.27
N GLY A 31 -15.58 -3.88 -14.57
CA GLY A 31 -16.94 -3.77 -15.06
C GLY A 31 -17.08 -3.58 -16.57
N LEU A 32 -18.30 -3.21 -16.99
CA LEU A 32 -18.63 -2.87 -18.37
C LEU A 32 -18.22 -1.42 -18.67
N LEU A 33 -19.16 -0.50 -18.84
CA LEU A 33 -18.90 0.92 -19.09
C LEU A 33 -19.16 1.70 -17.81
N GLN A 34 -20.41 1.96 -17.44
CA GLN A 34 -20.74 2.61 -16.17
C GLN A 34 -21.05 1.63 -15.03
N THR A 35 -21.33 0.37 -15.38
CA THR A 35 -21.80 -0.66 -14.45
C THR A 35 -20.69 -1.65 -14.05
N PRO A 36 -20.70 -2.12 -12.78
CA PRO A 36 -19.75 -3.12 -12.31
C PRO A 36 -20.12 -4.52 -12.83
N THR A 37 -19.15 -5.44 -12.84
CA THR A 37 -19.39 -6.88 -13.05
C THR A 37 -18.93 -7.68 -11.83
N ALA A 38 -19.31 -8.95 -11.75
CA ALA A 38 -18.89 -9.85 -10.67
C ALA A 38 -17.42 -10.30 -10.81
N ARG A 39 -16.79 -10.02 -11.96
CA ARG A 39 -15.40 -10.40 -12.25
C ARG A 39 -14.42 -9.70 -11.32
N MET A 40 -13.37 -10.43 -10.97
CA MET A 40 -12.24 -9.98 -10.16
C MET A 40 -10.94 -10.13 -10.93
N ALA A 41 -10.09 -9.11 -10.90
CA ALA A 41 -8.73 -9.25 -11.39
C ALA A 41 -7.94 -10.24 -10.51
N PRO A 42 -6.76 -10.72 -10.95
CA PRO A 42 -5.86 -11.47 -10.09
C PRO A 42 -5.35 -10.62 -8.92
N ALA A 43 -5.08 -11.23 -7.76
CA ALA A 43 -4.48 -10.53 -6.63
C ALA A 43 -3.18 -9.82 -7.04
N GLY A 44 -2.96 -8.62 -6.49
CA GLY A 44 -1.84 -7.75 -6.82
C GLY A 44 -2.06 -6.86 -8.03
N GLU A 45 -3.21 -6.95 -8.72
CA GLU A 45 -3.54 -6.02 -9.81
C GLU A 45 -3.71 -4.59 -9.26
N LEU A 46 -3.05 -3.65 -9.94
CA LEU A 46 -3.23 -2.22 -9.81
C LEU A 46 -3.63 -1.66 -11.18
N SER A 47 -4.74 -0.92 -11.21
CA SER A 47 -5.21 -0.21 -12.39
C SER A 47 -5.38 1.28 -12.09
N VAL A 48 -4.90 2.13 -12.98
CA VAL A 48 -5.13 3.58 -12.94
C VAL A 48 -5.90 3.96 -14.19
N ASN A 49 -7.10 4.51 -14.04
CA ASN A 49 -7.93 4.93 -15.17
C ASN A 49 -8.09 6.45 -15.22
N ALA A 50 -8.31 6.97 -16.41
CA ALA A 50 -8.72 8.34 -16.66
C ALA A 50 -9.77 8.33 -17.79
N ASN A 51 -10.99 8.74 -17.47
CA ASN A 51 -12.15 8.68 -18.35
C ASN A 51 -12.84 10.04 -18.46
N ARG A 52 -13.39 10.33 -19.64
CA ARG A 52 -14.14 11.55 -19.94
C ARG A 52 -15.47 11.18 -20.59
N THR A 53 -16.56 11.50 -19.92
CA THR A 53 -17.95 11.39 -20.42
C THR A 53 -18.69 12.63 -19.92
N ASP A 54 -19.04 13.57 -20.80
CA ASP A 54 -19.58 14.88 -20.38
C ASP A 54 -20.79 14.75 -19.42
N PRO A 55 -20.89 15.50 -18.30
CA PRO A 55 -19.97 16.50 -17.76
C PRO A 55 -18.93 15.92 -16.78
N TYR A 56 -18.71 14.61 -16.77
CA TYR A 56 -17.81 13.95 -15.84
C TYR A 56 -16.41 13.76 -16.42
N SER A 57 -15.40 14.04 -15.61
CA SER A 57 -14.04 13.53 -15.78
C SER A 57 -13.69 12.71 -14.55
N ARG A 58 -13.39 11.42 -14.73
CA ARG A 58 -13.18 10.48 -13.65
C ARG A 58 -11.77 9.93 -13.71
N TYR A 59 -11.10 9.92 -12.56
CA TYR A 59 -9.79 9.32 -12.37
C TYR A 59 -9.90 8.36 -11.20
N SER A 60 -9.42 7.14 -11.34
CA SER A 60 -9.48 6.16 -10.26
C SER A 60 -8.22 5.31 -10.21
N VAL A 61 -7.97 4.80 -9.01
CA VAL A 61 -6.94 3.83 -8.71
C VAL A 61 -7.66 2.62 -8.12
N SER A 62 -7.58 1.48 -8.80
CA SER A 62 -8.22 0.24 -8.38
C SER A 62 -7.15 -0.78 -8.03
N LEU A 63 -7.34 -1.44 -6.89
CA LEU A 63 -6.43 -2.41 -6.29
C LEU A 63 -7.19 -3.71 -6.07
N GLN A 64 -6.54 -4.83 -6.39
CA GLN A 64 -7.04 -6.16 -6.10
C GLN A 64 -6.20 -6.78 -4.97
N PRO A 65 -6.43 -6.43 -3.69
CA PRO A 65 -5.65 -6.98 -2.59
C PRO A 65 -5.81 -8.50 -2.50
N LEU A 66 -6.99 -9.07 -2.78
CA LEU A 66 -7.26 -10.52 -2.74
C LEU A 66 -8.04 -10.94 -4.00
N ASP A 67 -7.97 -12.20 -4.41
CA ASP A 67 -8.70 -12.73 -5.59
C ASP A 67 -10.24 -12.66 -5.47
N TRP A 68 -10.74 -12.22 -4.33
CA TRP A 68 -12.15 -12.03 -4.03
C TRP A 68 -12.49 -10.62 -3.51
N LEU A 69 -11.50 -9.75 -3.29
CA LEU A 69 -11.70 -8.38 -2.80
C LEU A 69 -11.05 -7.37 -3.73
N GLU A 70 -11.87 -6.49 -4.29
CA GLU A 70 -11.47 -5.32 -5.09
C GLU A 70 -11.80 -4.05 -4.31
N GLY A 71 -10.87 -3.09 -4.30
CA GLY A 71 -11.08 -1.75 -3.74
C GLY A 71 -10.67 -0.69 -4.74
N SER A 72 -11.44 0.39 -4.84
CA SER A 72 -11.15 1.48 -5.77
C SER A 72 -11.29 2.83 -5.10
N PHE A 73 -10.33 3.71 -5.34
CA PHE A 73 -10.44 5.12 -5.02
C PHE A 73 -10.73 5.90 -6.29
N ARG A 74 -11.74 6.75 -6.28
CA ARG A 74 -12.12 7.58 -7.42
C ARG A 74 -12.12 9.06 -7.04
N TYR A 75 -11.65 9.86 -7.98
CA TYR A 75 -11.80 11.30 -8.03
C TYR A 75 -12.65 11.69 -9.24
N THR A 76 -13.75 12.41 -9.01
CA THR A 76 -14.68 12.83 -10.06
C THR A 76 -14.75 14.35 -10.14
N ALA A 77 -14.52 14.91 -11.32
CA ALA A 77 -14.81 16.31 -11.62
C ALA A 77 -16.14 16.44 -12.35
N ILE A 78 -17.02 17.29 -11.85
CA ILE A 78 -18.31 17.65 -12.48
C ILE A 78 -18.09 18.99 -13.21
N THR A 79 -17.72 18.92 -14.49
CA THR A 79 -17.14 20.06 -15.21
C THR A 79 -18.12 21.21 -15.46
N ASN A 80 -19.42 20.95 -15.36
CA ASN A 80 -20.48 21.95 -15.54
C ASN A 80 -21.05 22.49 -14.21
N ARG A 81 -20.39 22.24 -13.08
CA ARG A 81 -20.76 22.76 -11.76
C ARG A 81 -19.55 23.42 -11.10
N PRO A 82 -19.67 24.64 -10.54
CA PRO A 82 -18.57 25.26 -9.82
C PRO A 82 -18.32 24.54 -8.49
N TYR A 83 -17.08 24.54 -8.01
CA TYR A 83 -16.72 23.95 -6.71
C TYR A 83 -17.38 24.70 -5.55
N GLY A 84 -17.35 26.03 -5.59
CA GLY A 84 -18.01 26.92 -4.64
C GLY A 84 -18.14 28.32 -5.22
N SER A 85 -18.28 29.32 -4.36
CA SER A 85 -18.24 30.72 -4.79
C SER A 85 -16.90 31.04 -5.46
N GLU A 86 -16.89 31.97 -6.42
CA GLU A 86 -15.68 32.39 -7.12
C GLU A 86 -14.57 32.86 -6.15
N ALA A 87 -14.94 33.53 -5.05
CA ALA A 87 -14.00 33.94 -4.01
C ALA A 87 -13.31 32.78 -3.27
N LEU A 88 -13.92 31.59 -3.26
CA LEU A 88 -13.40 30.40 -2.57
C LEU A 88 -12.56 29.52 -3.50
N SER A 89 -12.97 29.37 -4.76
CA SER A 89 -12.43 28.35 -5.66
C SER A 89 -12.17 28.82 -7.09
N GLY A 90 -12.34 30.11 -7.38
CA GLY A 90 -12.23 30.66 -8.73
C GLY A 90 -13.14 29.93 -9.72
N SER A 91 -12.57 29.54 -10.86
CA SER A 91 -13.26 28.79 -11.93
C SER A 91 -13.19 27.26 -11.76
N GLN A 92 -12.81 26.77 -10.58
CA GLN A 92 -12.68 25.33 -10.36
C GLN A 92 -14.05 24.63 -10.44
N SER A 93 -14.08 23.48 -11.11
CA SER A 93 -15.27 22.62 -11.15
C SER A 93 -15.40 21.79 -9.88
N TYR A 94 -16.63 21.43 -9.52
CA TYR A 94 -16.93 20.62 -8.36
C TYR A 94 -16.20 19.28 -8.41
N LYS A 95 -15.65 18.88 -7.27
CA LYS A 95 -14.86 17.66 -7.12
C LYS A 95 -15.47 16.76 -6.07
N ASP A 96 -15.54 15.50 -6.39
CA ASP A 96 -15.95 14.44 -5.50
C ASP A 96 -14.83 13.41 -5.34
N LYS A 97 -14.77 12.80 -4.15
CA LYS A 97 -13.85 11.72 -3.79
C LYS A 97 -14.71 10.56 -3.28
N ALA A 98 -14.47 9.37 -3.80
CA ALA A 98 -15.22 8.18 -3.45
C ALA A 98 -14.28 6.99 -3.22
N VAL A 99 -14.70 6.10 -2.32
CA VAL A 99 -14.08 4.80 -2.08
C VAL A 99 -15.12 3.73 -2.34
N ASP A 100 -14.79 2.81 -3.23
CA ASP A 100 -15.63 1.68 -3.61
C ASP A 100 -15.00 0.38 -3.11
N ALA A 101 -15.84 -0.62 -2.80
CA ALA A 101 -15.39 -1.97 -2.47
C ALA A 101 -16.29 -3.01 -3.13
N LYS A 102 -15.72 -4.12 -3.61
CA LYS A 102 -16.45 -5.24 -4.20
C LYS A 102 -15.90 -6.56 -3.69
N VAL A 103 -16.80 -7.40 -3.20
CA VAL A 103 -16.51 -8.71 -2.62
C VAL A 103 -17.16 -9.79 -3.48
N ARG A 104 -16.35 -10.74 -3.96
CA ARG A 104 -16.83 -11.92 -4.66
C ARG A 104 -17.35 -12.91 -3.62
N LEU A 105 -18.64 -13.18 -3.68
CA LEU A 105 -19.33 -14.11 -2.78
C LEU A 105 -19.23 -15.55 -3.27
N TRP A 106 -19.19 -15.74 -4.59
CA TRP A 106 -19.20 -17.05 -5.21
C TRP A 106 -18.40 -17.04 -6.52
N GLN A 107 -17.55 -18.03 -6.75
CA GLN A 107 -16.83 -18.19 -8.02
C GLN A 107 -17.70 -18.87 -9.05
N GLU A 108 -17.58 -18.46 -10.32
CA GLU A 108 -18.23 -19.19 -11.41
C GLU A 108 -17.82 -20.67 -11.40
N SER A 109 -18.81 -21.54 -11.57
CA SER A 109 -18.62 -22.96 -11.81
C SER A 109 -19.32 -23.35 -13.11
N HIS A 110 -19.36 -24.65 -13.44
CA HIS A 110 -20.15 -25.11 -14.58
C HIS A 110 -21.64 -24.74 -14.43
N TRP A 111 -22.20 -24.85 -13.23
CA TRP A 111 -23.64 -24.67 -12.97
C TRP A 111 -24.02 -23.30 -12.41
N ALA A 112 -23.14 -22.67 -11.63
CA ALA A 112 -23.43 -21.41 -10.96
C ALA A 112 -22.68 -20.25 -11.62
N PRO A 113 -23.29 -19.04 -11.70
CA PRO A 113 -22.56 -17.84 -12.08
C PRO A 113 -21.62 -17.39 -10.96
N GLU A 114 -20.62 -16.59 -11.31
CA GLU A 114 -19.87 -15.80 -10.33
C GLU A 114 -20.79 -14.73 -9.74
N VAL A 115 -20.72 -14.48 -8.44
CA VAL A 115 -21.58 -13.49 -7.77
C VAL A 115 -20.73 -12.57 -6.93
N ALA A 116 -20.99 -11.26 -7.03
CA ALA A 116 -20.37 -10.26 -6.20
C ALA A 116 -21.40 -9.34 -5.55
N LEU A 117 -21.05 -8.88 -4.34
CA LEU A 117 -21.66 -7.77 -3.65
C LEU A 117 -20.69 -6.60 -3.73
N GLY A 118 -21.16 -5.42 -4.11
CA GLY A 118 -20.33 -4.24 -4.08
C GLY A 118 -21.05 -3.01 -3.56
N PHE A 119 -20.23 -2.07 -3.16
CA PHE A 119 -20.63 -0.78 -2.62
C PHE A 119 -19.80 0.29 -3.32
N ARG A 120 -20.48 1.29 -3.86
CA ARG A 120 -19.89 2.47 -4.45
C ARG A 120 -19.99 3.60 -3.45
N ASP A 121 -18.92 4.37 -3.30
CA ASP A 121 -18.87 5.57 -2.45
C ASP A 121 -19.30 5.29 -0.99
N ILE A 122 -18.61 4.32 -0.36
CA ILE A 122 -18.80 3.92 1.06
C ILE A 122 -18.26 5.01 1.99
N GLY A 123 -17.11 5.58 1.63
CA GLY A 123 -16.33 6.49 2.47
C GLY A 123 -16.06 7.85 1.83
N GLY A 124 -16.77 8.23 0.78
CA GLY A 124 -16.64 9.53 0.14
C GLY A 124 -17.71 10.52 0.58
N THR A 125 -18.09 11.43 -0.32
CA THR A 125 -19.12 12.44 -0.02
C THR A 125 -20.55 11.88 -0.11
N GLY A 126 -20.73 10.68 -0.67
CA GLY A 126 -22.01 9.99 -0.80
C GLY A 126 -22.80 10.36 -2.05
N LEU A 127 -22.30 11.27 -2.90
CA LEU A 127 -23.01 11.74 -4.11
C LEU A 127 -23.29 10.59 -5.09
N PHE A 128 -22.40 9.61 -5.19
CA PHE A 128 -22.54 8.47 -6.11
C PHE A 128 -22.77 7.15 -5.37
N SER A 129 -23.27 7.22 -4.12
CA SER A 129 -23.46 6.06 -3.25
C SER A 129 -24.40 5.03 -3.86
N SER A 130 -23.97 3.77 -3.89
CA SER A 130 -24.77 2.64 -4.40
C SER A 130 -24.42 1.35 -3.70
N GLU A 131 -25.38 0.43 -3.62
CA GLU A 131 -25.15 -0.96 -3.24
C GLU A 131 -25.66 -1.85 -4.36
N PHE A 132 -24.95 -2.92 -4.70
CA PHE A 132 -25.34 -3.78 -5.81
C PHE A 132 -24.98 -5.25 -5.59
N PHE A 133 -25.83 -6.12 -6.14
CA PHE A 133 -25.48 -7.52 -6.43
C PHE A 133 -25.36 -7.69 -7.93
N VAL A 134 -24.35 -8.43 -8.38
CA VAL A 134 -24.15 -8.75 -9.78
C VAL A 134 -23.70 -10.18 -9.94
N ALA A 135 -24.23 -10.85 -10.96
CA ALA A 135 -23.87 -12.19 -11.35
C ALA A 135 -23.25 -12.19 -12.74
N ASN A 136 -22.20 -12.98 -12.96
CA ASN A 136 -21.56 -13.17 -14.25
C ASN A 136 -21.50 -14.64 -14.68
N LYS A 137 -21.74 -14.89 -15.96
CA LYS A 137 -21.58 -16.20 -16.59
C LYS A 137 -20.83 -16.07 -17.90
N ARG A 138 -19.74 -16.82 -18.05
CA ARG A 138 -18.97 -16.89 -19.29
C ARG A 138 -19.50 -18.02 -20.15
N PHE A 139 -19.67 -17.71 -21.43
CA PHE A 139 -19.96 -18.66 -22.48
C PHE A 139 -19.06 -18.34 -23.68
N ASP A 140 -18.03 -19.16 -23.88
CA ASP A 140 -16.96 -18.91 -24.84
C ASP A 140 -16.36 -17.49 -24.67
N ASN A 141 -16.40 -16.71 -25.74
CA ASN A 141 -15.87 -15.34 -25.79
C ASN A 141 -16.86 -14.29 -25.23
N PHE A 142 -18.02 -14.70 -24.76
CA PHE A 142 -19.03 -13.83 -24.18
C PHE A 142 -19.04 -13.95 -22.66
N ASP A 143 -19.12 -12.82 -21.98
CA ASP A 143 -19.26 -12.72 -20.53
C ASP A 143 -20.51 -11.91 -20.23
N PHE A 144 -21.57 -12.61 -19.80
CA PHE A 144 -22.87 -12.02 -19.51
C PHE A 144 -22.91 -11.59 -18.06
N SER A 145 -23.45 -10.40 -17.80
CA SER A 145 -23.66 -9.84 -16.47
C SER A 145 -25.11 -9.45 -16.27
N ALA A 146 -25.64 -9.71 -15.08
CA ALA A 146 -26.96 -9.27 -14.67
C ALA A 146 -26.92 -8.91 -13.18
N GLY A 147 -27.45 -7.75 -12.83
CA GLY A 147 -27.39 -7.22 -11.48
C GLY A 147 -28.61 -6.40 -11.09
N ILE A 148 -28.69 -6.16 -9.79
CA ILE A 148 -29.67 -5.31 -9.12
C ILE A 148 -28.91 -4.31 -8.26
N ALA A 149 -29.28 -3.04 -8.34
CA ALA A 149 -28.64 -1.98 -7.57
C ALA A 149 -29.65 -1.07 -6.88
N TRP A 150 -29.21 -0.48 -5.77
CA TRP A 150 -29.83 0.63 -5.04
C TRP A 150 -28.93 1.86 -5.11
N GLY A 151 -29.48 3.04 -4.85
CA GLY A 151 -28.73 4.30 -4.93
C GLY A 151 -28.42 4.71 -6.37
N TYR A 152 -27.27 5.32 -6.63
CA TYR A 152 -26.93 5.94 -7.92
C TYR A 152 -26.98 4.98 -9.12
N ILE A 153 -26.42 3.76 -9.02
CA ILE A 153 -26.49 2.76 -10.11
C ILE A 153 -27.94 2.33 -10.36
N GLY A 154 -28.77 2.32 -9.30
CA GLY A 154 -30.15 1.86 -9.33
C GLY A 154 -31.20 2.98 -9.42
N ASN A 155 -30.79 4.21 -9.74
CA ASN A 155 -31.57 5.43 -9.50
C ASN A 155 -32.90 5.49 -10.27
N ARG A 156 -33.03 4.70 -11.36
CA ARG A 156 -34.28 4.60 -12.13
C ARG A 156 -35.44 4.02 -11.31
N GLY A 157 -35.15 3.14 -10.35
CA GLY A 157 -36.16 2.55 -9.45
C GLY A 157 -37.24 1.74 -10.17
N ASP A 158 -36.84 0.74 -10.96
CA ASP A 158 -37.74 -0.04 -11.85
C ASP A 158 -38.83 -0.83 -11.12
N PHE A 159 -38.60 -1.24 -9.87
CA PHE A 159 -39.55 -2.06 -9.10
C PHE A 159 -39.48 -1.79 -7.60
N ASP A 160 -40.51 -2.25 -6.87
CA ASP A 160 -40.58 -2.11 -5.42
C ASP A 160 -39.52 -2.98 -4.73
N ASN A 161 -39.01 -2.52 -3.59
CA ASN A 161 -37.91 -3.20 -2.91
C ASN A 161 -38.37 -4.56 -2.35
N PRO A 162 -37.82 -5.70 -2.78
CA PRO A 162 -38.20 -7.00 -2.24
C PRO A 162 -37.91 -7.15 -0.74
N LEU A 163 -36.97 -6.38 -0.19
CA LEU A 163 -36.70 -6.37 1.25
C LEU A 163 -37.79 -5.65 2.05
N GLY A 164 -38.69 -4.91 1.39
CA GLY A 164 -39.89 -4.30 1.98
C GLY A 164 -40.80 -5.34 2.65
N TYR A 165 -40.88 -6.55 2.07
CA TYR A 165 -41.63 -7.67 2.67
C TYR A 165 -41.07 -8.13 4.01
N VAL A 166 -39.78 -7.91 4.27
CA VAL A 166 -39.13 -8.22 5.55
C VAL A 166 -39.36 -7.09 6.55
N SER A 167 -39.29 -5.84 6.09
CA SER A 167 -39.52 -4.65 6.92
C SER A 167 -39.74 -3.42 6.06
N SER A 168 -40.77 -2.63 6.37
CA SER A 168 -41.10 -1.38 5.65
C SER A 168 -39.98 -0.34 5.63
N ARG A 169 -39.02 -0.41 6.57
CA ARG A 169 -37.80 0.41 6.55
C ARG A 169 -37.02 0.33 5.23
N PHE A 170 -37.16 -0.75 4.46
CA PHE A 170 -36.45 -0.94 3.19
C PHE A 170 -37.15 -0.26 2.01
N ASP A 171 -38.41 0.14 2.15
CA ASP A 171 -39.18 0.74 1.05
C ASP A 171 -38.70 2.17 0.73
N THR A 172 -38.15 2.86 1.71
CA THR A 172 -37.72 4.27 1.58
C THR A 172 -36.24 4.42 1.88
N ARG A 173 -35.49 5.00 0.94
CA ARG A 173 -34.10 5.40 1.17
C ARG A 173 -34.10 6.74 1.94
N PRO A 174 -33.51 6.81 3.14
CA PRO A 174 -33.38 8.08 3.85
C PRO A 174 -32.48 9.03 3.07
N ALA A 175 -32.70 10.34 3.24
CA ALA A 175 -31.79 11.35 2.71
C ALA A 175 -30.39 11.20 3.34
N LEU A 176 -29.36 11.56 2.59
CA LEU A 176 -28.00 11.63 3.12
C LEU A 176 -27.92 12.76 4.17
N GLU A 177 -27.52 12.40 5.39
CA GLU A 177 -27.16 13.36 6.43
C GLU A 177 -25.63 13.50 6.45
N GLY A 178 -25.12 14.71 6.20
CA GLY A 178 -23.68 15.00 6.21
C GLY A 178 -22.91 14.55 4.95
N THR A 179 -21.79 15.22 4.65
CA THR A 179 -20.82 14.76 3.66
C THR A 179 -19.67 14.05 4.38
N GLY A 180 -19.17 12.92 3.84
CA GLY A 180 -18.04 12.18 4.42
C GLY A 180 -18.39 11.03 5.37
N ASP A 181 -19.67 10.77 5.64
CA ASP A 181 -20.14 9.72 6.56
C ASP A 181 -20.35 8.36 5.86
N VAL A 182 -20.15 7.25 6.61
CA VAL A 182 -20.59 5.92 6.13
C VAL A 182 -22.10 5.82 6.37
N ASN A 183 -22.89 6.11 5.35
CA ASN A 183 -24.35 6.07 5.43
C ASN A 183 -24.92 4.64 5.37
N SER A 184 -24.49 3.79 6.31
CA SER A 184 -24.98 2.40 6.43
C SER A 184 -26.49 2.31 6.65
N GLY A 185 -27.10 3.38 7.19
CA GLY A 185 -28.56 3.48 7.39
C GLY A 185 -29.36 3.50 6.09
N ALA A 186 -28.75 3.88 4.96
CA ALA A 186 -29.40 3.94 3.65
C ALA A 186 -29.27 2.64 2.82
N TYR A 187 -28.41 1.71 3.24
CA TYR A 187 -28.03 0.56 2.42
C TYR A 187 -29.20 -0.39 2.13
N PHE A 188 -29.32 -0.77 0.84
CA PHE A 188 -30.37 -1.66 0.31
C PHE A 188 -31.80 -1.16 0.55
N ARG A 189 -31.97 0.16 0.71
CA ARG A 189 -33.27 0.82 0.88
C ARG A 189 -33.66 1.64 -0.33
N GLY A 190 -34.96 1.84 -0.51
CA GLY A 190 -35.55 2.49 -1.68
C GLY A 190 -35.76 1.51 -2.84
N LYS A 191 -36.33 2.01 -3.93
CA LYS A 191 -36.59 1.21 -5.14
C LYS A 191 -35.28 0.88 -5.86
N PRO A 192 -34.97 -0.41 -6.09
CA PRO A 192 -33.84 -0.80 -6.91
C PRO A 192 -34.14 -0.73 -8.41
N SER A 193 -33.10 -0.85 -9.22
CA SER A 193 -33.20 -1.04 -10.68
C SER A 193 -32.27 -2.16 -11.15
N LEU A 194 -32.62 -2.76 -12.28
CA LEU A 194 -31.77 -3.76 -12.93
C LEU A 194 -30.68 -3.08 -13.75
N PHE A 195 -29.53 -3.73 -13.83
CA PHE A 195 -28.46 -3.37 -14.75
C PHE A 195 -27.77 -4.64 -15.25
N GLY A 196 -26.96 -4.53 -16.30
CA GLY A 196 -26.17 -5.65 -16.79
C GLY A 196 -25.77 -5.46 -18.24
N GLY A 197 -25.38 -6.55 -18.89
CA GLY A 197 -24.93 -6.50 -20.26
C GLY A 197 -24.00 -7.63 -20.61
N VAL A 198 -23.29 -7.49 -21.73
CA VAL A 198 -22.38 -8.50 -22.25
C VAL A 198 -21.06 -7.85 -22.67
N SER A 199 -19.97 -8.49 -22.27
CA SER A 199 -18.64 -8.25 -22.83
C SER A 199 -18.31 -9.36 -23.82
N TYR A 200 -17.89 -9.00 -25.02
CA TYR A 200 -17.50 -9.92 -26.07
C TYR A 200 -16.02 -9.72 -26.42
N GLN A 201 -15.20 -10.73 -26.20
CA GLN A 201 -13.83 -10.77 -26.66
C GLN A 201 -13.82 -11.16 -28.14
N THR A 202 -13.43 -10.24 -29.01
CA THR A 202 -13.39 -10.55 -30.45
C THR A 202 -12.27 -11.57 -30.74
N PRO A 203 -12.29 -12.26 -31.89
CA PRO A 203 -11.18 -13.09 -32.33
C PRO A 203 -9.86 -12.32 -32.46
N TRP A 204 -9.92 -10.99 -32.54
CA TRP A 204 -8.77 -10.13 -32.31
C TRP A 204 -8.60 -9.92 -30.80
N ASP A 205 -7.62 -10.61 -30.22
CA ASP A 205 -7.23 -10.56 -28.81
C ASP A 205 -7.10 -9.14 -28.23
N ARG A 206 -6.72 -8.16 -29.05
CA ARG A 206 -6.58 -6.74 -28.66
C ARG A 206 -7.89 -5.97 -28.61
N LEU A 207 -9.01 -6.50 -29.10
CA LEU A 207 -10.28 -5.78 -29.16
C LEU A 207 -11.40 -6.52 -28.40
N SER A 208 -12.02 -5.83 -27.46
CA SER A 208 -13.22 -6.29 -26.75
C SER A 208 -14.36 -5.31 -26.99
N LEU A 209 -15.58 -5.82 -27.19
CA LEU A 209 -16.80 -5.04 -27.37
C LEU A 209 -17.70 -5.18 -26.15
N LYS A 210 -18.42 -4.13 -25.80
CA LYS A 210 -19.32 -4.07 -24.65
C LYS A 210 -20.69 -3.55 -25.06
N LEU A 211 -21.72 -4.22 -24.58
CA LEU A 211 -23.10 -3.76 -24.59
C LEU A 211 -23.59 -3.74 -23.15
N GLU A 212 -24.08 -2.60 -22.69
CA GLU A 212 -24.51 -2.38 -21.31
C GLU A 212 -25.92 -1.81 -21.28
N PHE A 213 -26.73 -2.29 -20.35
CA PHE A 213 -27.98 -1.70 -19.90
C PHE A 213 -27.75 -1.11 -18.51
N GLU A 214 -27.88 0.21 -18.41
CA GLU A 214 -27.64 0.96 -17.19
C GLU A 214 -28.92 1.06 -16.35
N GLY A 215 -28.80 1.08 -15.01
CA GLY A 215 -29.93 1.26 -14.08
C GLY A 215 -30.16 2.71 -13.62
N ASN A 216 -29.33 3.67 -14.07
CA ASN A 216 -29.50 5.10 -13.82
C ASN A 216 -30.25 5.76 -14.99
N ASP A 217 -31.16 6.68 -14.69
CA ASP A 217 -31.88 7.48 -15.67
C ASP A 217 -31.48 8.97 -15.68
N TYR A 218 -30.53 9.34 -14.81
CA TYR A 218 -29.92 10.68 -14.72
C TYR A 218 -30.88 11.84 -14.40
N LYS A 219 -32.10 11.54 -13.94
CA LYS A 219 -33.07 12.58 -13.55
C LYS A 219 -32.76 13.19 -12.20
N ASN A 220 -32.31 12.36 -11.25
CA ASN A 220 -31.96 12.77 -9.90
C ASN A 220 -30.44 12.81 -9.73
N GLU A 221 -29.75 13.51 -10.63
CA GLU A 221 -28.29 13.64 -10.58
C GLU A 221 -27.87 14.59 -9.45
N PRO A 222 -26.76 14.30 -8.75
CA PRO A 222 -26.28 15.14 -7.66
C PRO A 222 -25.97 16.59 -8.10
N LYS A 223 -26.09 17.55 -7.18
CA LYS A 223 -25.89 19.00 -7.43
C LYS A 223 -26.85 19.57 -8.47
N ASP A 224 -28.10 19.12 -8.41
CA ASP A 224 -29.21 19.57 -9.28
C ASP A 224 -28.76 19.55 -10.75
N ASN A 225 -28.15 18.43 -11.16
CA ASN A 225 -27.47 18.28 -12.44
C ASN A 225 -28.16 17.28 -13.35
N GLU A 226 -29.49 17.40 -13.51
CA GLU A 226 -30.25 16.54 -14.41
C GLU A 226 -29.59 16.48 -15.80
N ILE A 227 -29.26 15.26 -16.22
CA ILE A 227 -28.61 15.00 -17.51
C ILE A 227 -29.60 14.27 -18.41
N LYS A 228 -29.74 14.76 -19.65
CA LYS A 228 -30.58 14.13 -20.65
C LYS A 228 -30.02 12.76 -21.05
N GLN A 229 -30.81 11.70 -20.87
CA GLN A 229 -30.57 10.36 -21.39
C GLN A 229 -31.58 10.04 -22.50
N ASP A 230 -31.11 9.72 -23.70
CA ASP A 230 -31.95 9.32 -24.83
C ASP A 230 -32.14 7.79 -24.90
N SER A 231 -31.22 7.00 -24.33
CA SER A 231 -31.30 5.53 -24.24
C SER A 231 -30.59 5.01 -22.97
N PRO A 232 -31.12 3.96 -22.31
CA PRO A 232 -30.44 3.27 -21.21
C PRO A 232 -29.36 2.28 -21.69
N ILE A 233 -29.19 2.14 -23.00
CA ILE A 233 -28.22 1.23 -23.61
C ILE A 233 -26.94 1.97 -23.97
N ASN A 234 -25.82 1.45 -23.48
CA ASN A 234 -24.47 1.93 -23.75
C ASN A 234 -23.71 0.90 -24.62
N LEU A 235 -22.93 1.39 -25.58
CA LEU A 235 -22.13 0.57 -26.50
C LEU A 235 -20.68 1.02 -26.44
N GLY A 236 -19.73 0.09 -26.33
CA GLY A 236 -18.32 0.47 -26.24
C GLY A 236 -17.34 -0.56 -26.75
N ALA A 237 -16.10 -0.12 -26.90
CA ALA A 237 -14.97 -0.92 -27.30
C ALA A 237 -13.76 -0.60 -26.43
N VAL A 238 -13.00 -1.65 -26.10
CA VAL A 238 -11.71 -1.55 -25.41
C VAL A 238 -10.63 -2.10 -26.33
N PHE A 239 -9.64 -1.28 -26.62
CA PHE A 239 -8.49 -1.62 -27.45
C PHE A 239 -7.23 -1.72 -26.59
N LYS A 240 -6.66 -2.93 -26.52
CA LYS A 240 -5.44 -3.24 -25.78
C LYS A 240 -4.23 -2.81 -26.60
N VAL A 241 -3.65 -1.66 -26.25
CA VAL A 241 -2.45 -1.15 -26.92
C VAL A 241 -1.25 -2.01 -26.55
N THR A 242 -1.14 -2.36 -25.27
CA THR A 242 -0.15 -3.29 -24.71
C THR A 242 -0.80 -4.06 -23.56
N ASP A 243 -0.10 -5.03 -22.98
CA ASP A 243 -0.56 -5.69 -21.77
C ASP A 243 -0.70 -4.73 -20.57
N SER A 244 -0.12 -3.54 -20.62
CA SER A 244 -0.23 -2.53 -19.55
C SER A 244 -1.09 -1.32 -19.90
N ILE A 245 -1.62 -1.21 -21.13
CA ILE A 245 -2.33 -0.01 -21.59
C ILE A 245 -3.55 -0.39 -22.42
N ASP A 246 -4.72 0.03 -21.95
CA ASP A 246 -6.00 -0.12 -22.62
C ASP A 246 -6.57 1.26 -22.98
N LEU A 247 -7.11 1.40 -24.20
CA LEU A 247 -7.87 2.56 -24.65
C LEU A 247 -9.35 2.19 -24.76
N SER A 248 -10.23 3.02 -24.20
CA SER A 248 -11.68 2.80 -24.24
C SER A 248 -12.37 3.90 -25.03
N ALA A 249 -13.35 3.51 -25.84
CA ALA A 249 -14.27 4.43 -26.51
C ALA A 249 -15.68 3.88 -26.42
N ALA A 250 -16.65 4.72 -26.05
CA ALA A 250 -18.04 4.30 -25.93
C ALA A 250 -19.03 5.40 -26.33
N TRP A 251 -20.27 4.98 -26.56
CA TRP A 251 -21.45 5.81 -26.74
C TRP A 251 -22.43 5.51 -25.62
N GLU A 252 -22.61 6.47 -24.73
CA GLU A 252 -23.35 6.35 -23.48
C GLU A 252 -24.58 7.24 -23.47
N ARG A 253 -25.59 6.82 -22.69
CA ARG A 253 -26.87 7.51 -22.51
C ARG A 253 -27.65 7.73 -23.81
N GLY A 254 -27.26 7.03 -24.88
CA GLY A 254 -27.77 7.22 -26.24
C GLY A 254 -27.32 8.49 -26.95
N ASN A 255 -26.54 9.37 -26.31
CA ASN A 255 -26.27 10.71 -26.86
C ASN A 255 -24.89 11.29 -26.57
N THR A 256 -24.01 10.57 -25.87
CA THR A 256 -22.72 11.11 -25.42
C THR A 256 -21.57 10.15 -25.71
N ALA A 257 -20.47 10.68 -26.24
CA ALA A 257 -19.24 9.92 -26.39
C ALA A 257 -18.46 9.86 -25.06
N MET A 258 -17.84 8.70 -24.81
CA MET A 258 -16.88 8.46 -23.74
C MET A 258 -15.53 8.09 -24.34
N PHE A 259 -14.46 8.64 -23.75
CA PHE A 259 -13.09 8.22 -24.04
C PHE A 259 -12.34 7.94 -22.74
N GLY A 260 -11.53 6.89 -22.72
CA GLY A 260 -10.79 6.47 -21.54
C GLY A 260 -9.42 5.88 -21.86
N VAL A 261 -8.51 5.99 -20.89
CA VAL A 261 -7.24 5.27 -20.87
C VAL A 261 -7.10 4.56 -19.53
N THR A 262 -6.65 3.31 -19.55
CA THR A 262 -6.34 2.55 -18.34
C THR A 262 -4.92 2.01 -18.40
N PHE A 263 -4.18 2.23 -17.33
CA PHE A 263 -2.85 1.68 -17.10
C PHE A 263 -2.94 0.55 -16.09
N HIS A 264 -2.32 -0.58 -16.40
CA HIS A 264 -2.38 -1.80 -15.60
C HIS A 264 -0.98 -2.29 -15.25
N THR A 265 -0.83 -2.74 -14.01
CA THR A 265 0.33 -3.54 -13.58
C THR A 265 -0.13 -4.54 -12.52
N ASN A 266 0.53 -5.69 -12.47
CA ASN A 266 0.29 -6.67 -11.43
C ASN A 266 1.55 -6.84 -10.60
N PHE A 267 1.51 -6.48 -9.32
CA PHE A 267 2.67 -6.54 -8.45
C PHE A 267 3.14 -7.96 -8.13
N VAL A 268 2.28 -8.97 -8.31
CA VAL A 268 2.57 -10.37 -7.99
C VAL A 268 3.18 -11.09 -9.19
N SER A 269 2.65 -10.88 -10.41
CA SER A 269 3.11 -11.58 -11.61
C SER A 269 4.21 -10.85 -12.38
N ARG A 270 4.38 -9.54 -12.16
CA ARG A 270 5.49 -8.76 -12.70
C ARG A 270 6.83 -9.31 -12.21
N LYS A 271 7.81 -9.33 -13.11
CA LYS A 271 9.21 -9.55 -12.74
C LYS A 271 9.88 -8.23 -12.40
N ALA A 272 10.54 -8.16 -11.24
CA ALA A 272 11.40 -7.04 -10.90
C ALA A 272 12.53 -6.89 -11.95
N PRO A 273 13.01 -5.66 -12.23
CA PRO A 273 14.17 -5.46 -13.09
C PRO A 273 15.39 -6.23 -12.60
N ALA A 274 16.22 -6.70 -13.54
CA ALA A 274 17.50 -7.31 -13.20
C ALA A 274 18.37 -6.33 -12.41
N LYS A 275 19.02 -6.83 -11.35
CA LYS A 275 19.85 -6.05 -10.42
C LYS A 275 21.25 -5.77 -10.95
N THR A 276 21.33 -5.21 -12.15
CA THR A 276 22.60 -5.03 -12.90
C THR A 276 23.58 -4.05 -12.25
N TYR A 277 23.13 -3.20 -11.33
CA TYR A 277 23.99 -2.27 -10.59
C TYR A 277 24.45 -2.81 -9.23
N ASP A 278 24.01 -4.00 -8.83
CA ASP A 278 24.55 -4.66 -7.64
C ASP A 278 25.97 -5.17 -7.91
N PRO A 279 26.84 -5.24 -6.88
CA PRO A 279 28.11 -5.92 -7.02
C PRO A 279 27.92 -7.40 -7.37
N THR A 280 28.78 -7.94 -8.23
CA THR A 280 28.80 -9.37 -8.54
C THR A 280 29.05 -10.19 -7.27
N PRO A 281 28.28 -11.26 -6.99
CA PRO A 281 28.56 -12.17 -5.89
C PRO A 281 29.98 -12.72 -5.96
N GLU A 282 30.62 -12.96 -4.81
CA GLU A 282 31.89 -13.69 -4.82
C GLU A 282 31.66 -15.15 -5.23
N PRO A 283 32.45 -15.70 -6.17
CA PRO A 283 32.38 -17.12 -6.49
C PRO A 283 32.93 -17.95 -5.31
N LEU A 284 32.43 -19.17 -5.15
CA LEU A 284 33.02 -20.14 -4.23
C LEU A 284 34.23 -20.84 -4.88
N PRO A 285 35.37 -20.99 -4.18
CA PRO A 285 36.50 -21.74 -4.67
C PRO A 285 36.20 -23.23 -4.66
N ALA A 286 36.77 -23.98 -5.61
CA ALA A 286 36.58 -25.44 -5.71
C ALA A 286 37.01 -26.19 -4.43
N LYS A 287 38.00 -25.67 -3.70
CA LYS A 287 38.40 -26.14 -2.38
C LYS A 287 38.35 -24.97 -1.41
N ALA A 288 37.99 -25.25 -0.16
CA ALA A 288 38.03 -24.25 0.88
C ALA A 288 39.45 -23.67 1.04
N PRO A 289 39.59 -22.39 1.43
CA PRO A 289 40.87 -21.82 1.84
C PRO A 289 41.55 -22.64 2.94
N THR A 290 42.86 -22.50 3.10
CA THR A 290 43.61 -23.14 4.20
C THR A 290 44.05 -22.14 5.27
N THR A 291 43.57 -20.90 5.21
CA THR A 291 43.91 -19.81 6.13
C THR A 291 43.34 -20.08 7.52
N SER A 292 44.21 -20.18 8.53
CA SER A 292 43.75 -20.35 9.92
C SER A 292 43.07 -19.07 10.43
N MET A 293 42.19 -19.21 11.42
CA MET A 293 41.39 -18.11 11.98
C MET A 293 42.24 -16.94 12.49
N GLU A 294 43.45 -17.19 12.99
CA GLU A 294 44.40 -16.16 13.46
C GLU A 294 45.05 -15.38 12.31
N GLN A 295 45.08 -15.94 11.11
CA GLN A 295 45.69 -15.34 9.92
C GLN A 295 44.67 -14.59 9.06
N VAL A 296 43.38 -14.75 9.32
CA VAL A 296 42.31 -14.08 8.57
C VAL A 296 42.36 -12.56 8.82
N ASN A 297 42.36 -11.80 7.73
CA ASN A 297 42.21 -10.35 7.81
C ASN A 297 40.74 -9.98 7.99
N TRP A 298 40.27 -9.96 9.24
CA TRP A 298 38.86 -9.69 9.55
C TRP A 298 38.38 -8.28 9.14
N ALA A 299 39.27 -7.29 9.07
CA ALA A 299 38.93 -5.97 8.56
C ALA A 299 38.61 -6.00 7.05
N ASP A 300 39.34 -6.83 6.30
CA ASP A 300 39.02 -7.08 4.89
C ASP A 300 37.69 -7.82 4.72
N VAL A 301 37.45 -8.86 5.53
CA VAL A 301 36.17 -9.60 5.57
C VAL A 301 35.01 -8.65 5.86
N SER A 302 35.13 -7.80 6.90
CA SER A 302 34.14 -6.77 7.25
C SER A 302 33.83 -5.84 6.08
N ARG A 303 34.87 -5.33 5.41
CA ARG A 303 34.71 -4.48 4.24
C ARG A 303 33.99 -5.18 3.09
N ARG A 304 34.33 -6.45 2.80
CA ARG A 304 33.65 -7.23 1.75
C ARG A 304 32.20 -7.53 2.11
N LEU A 305 31.91 -7.85 3.38
CA LEU A 305 30.54 -8.02 3.89
C LEU A 305 29.70 -6.75 3.69
N GLN A 306 30.25 -5.57 3.97
CA GLN A 306 29.57 -4.30 3.74
C GLN A 306 29.40 -3.99 2.24
N GLN A 307 30.45 -4.16 1.46
CA GLN A 307 30.46 -3.78 0.04
C GLN A 307 29.67 -4.73 -0.84
N ASN A 308 29.62 -6.03 -0.53
CA ASN A 308 28.99 -7.05 -1.36
C ASN A 308 27.72 -7.64 -0.75
N ALA A 309 27.74 -8.01 0.54
CA ALA A 309 26.57 -8.57 1.23
C ALA A 309 25.65 -7.51 1.87
N GLY A 310 26.06 -6.24 1.87
CA GLY A 310 25.26 -5.12 2.39
C GLY A 310 25.17 -5.06 3.91
N TYR A 311 25.96 -5.85 4.64
CA TYR A 311 25.99 -5.85 6.10
C TYR A 311 26.99 -4.83 6.63
N LYS A 312 26.49 -3.83 7.36
CA LYS A 312 27.34 -3.00 8.21
C LYS A 312 27.71 -3.81 9.45
N VAL A 313 28.88 -4.43 9.40
CA VAL A 313 29.39 -5.31 10.46
C VAL A 313 29.64 -4.52 11.73
N GLU A 314 29.25 -5.10 12.85
CA GLU A 314 29.57 -4.64 14.19
C GLU A 314 30.67 -5.49 14.81
N ARG A 315 30.51 -6.81 14.73
CA ARG A 315 31.40 -7.77 15.39
C ARG A 315 31.39 -9.09 14.61
N ILE A 316 32.56 -9.72 14.53
CA ILE A 316 32.71 -11.09 14.03
C ILE A 316 33.24 -11.91 15.19
N SER A 317 32.65 -13.08 15.42
CA SER A 317 32.96 -13.93 16.56
C SER A 317 32.87 -15.40 16.22
N GLN A 318 33.53 -16.22 17.01
CA GLN A 318 33.56 -17.66 16.83
C GLN A 318 33.06 -18.38 18.08
N ARG A 319 32.29 -19.44 17.84
CA ARG A 319 31.87 -20.42 18.84
C ARG A 319 32.14 -21.81 18.25
N ASP A 320 33.11 -22.52 18.81
CA ASP A 320 33.51 -23.84 18.30
C ASP A 320 33.77 -23.80 16.77
N SER A 321 33.05 -24.60 15.97
CA SER A 321 33.11 -24.62 14.49
C SER A 321 32.08 -23.70 13.82
N GLU A 322 31.55 -22.69 14.53
CA GLU A 322 30.60 -21.71 14.01
C GLU A 322 31.20 -20.31 13.98
N LEU A 323 31.04 -19.64 12.84
CA LEU A 323 31.44 -18.25 12.64
C LEU A 323 30.21 -17.35 12.58
N ILE A 324 30.18 -16.34 13.44
CA ILE A 324 29.02 -15.51 13.72
C ILE A 324 29.33 -14.06 13.34
N VAL A 325 28.52 -13.48 12.45
CA VAL A 325 28.60 -12.08 12.02
C VAL A 325 27.43 -11.31 12.60
N TYR A 326 27.72 -10.34 13.45
CA TYR A 326 26.75 -9.36 13.95
C TYR A 326 26.78 -8.13 13.06
N GLY A 327 25.66 -7.72 12.50
CA GLY A 327 25.61 -6.53 11.64
C GLY A 327 24.21 -6.09 11.24
N GLU A 328 24.13 -4.90 10.67
CA GLU A 328 22.88 -4.29 10.19
C GLU A 328 22.80 -4.39 8.66
N GLN A 329 21.74 -4.99 8.12
CA GLN A 329 21.49 -5.01 6.67
C GLN A 329 21.05 -3.63 6.17
N GLN A 330 21.71 -3.13 5.12
CA GLN A 330 21.45 -1.78 4.61
C GLN A 330 21.09 -1.71 3.12
N ARG A 331 21.21 -2.81 2.37
CA ARG A 331 21.08 -2.82 0.91
C ARG A 331 20.00 -3.75 0.40
N TYR A 332 20.07 -5.03 0.76
CA TYR A 332 19.19 -6.05 0.19
C TYR A 332 17.87 -6.09 0.94
N PHE A 333 16.78 -5.89 0.21
CA PHE A 333 15.43 -5.98 0.76
C PHE A 333 15.11 -7.39 1.27
N HIS A 334 15.52 -8.42 0.51
CA HIS A 334 15.40 -9.82 0.90
C HIS A 334 16.64 -10.25 1.68
N SER A 335 16.47 -10.58 2.96
CA SER A 335 17.56 -10.99 3.85
C SER A 335 18.23 -12.30 3.42
N SER A 336 17.50 -13.23 2.79
CA SER A 336 18.06 -14.47 2.23
C SER A 336 19.23 -14.21 1.27
N LYS A 337 19.07 -13.25 0.35
CA LYS A 337 20.13 -12.81 -0.57
C LYS A 337 21.36 -12.28 0.16
N ALA A 338 21.14 -11.44 1.17
CA ALA A 338 22.24 -10.91 1.96
C ALA A 338 23.00 -12.01 2.71
N VAL A 339 22.27 -12.94 3.34
CA VAL A 339 22.87 -14.07 4.06
C VAL A 339 23.68 -14.95 3.09
N GLY A 340 23.13 -15.29 1.93
CA GLY A 340 23.85 -16.06 0.91
C GLY A 340 25.15 -15.41 0.44
N ARG A 341 25.15 -14.08 0.26
CA ARG A 341 26.35 -13.32 -0.08
C ARG A 341 27.35 -13.26 1.07
N ALA A 342 26.87 -13.08 2.30
CA ALA A 342 27.71 -13.12 3.48
C ALA A 342 28.41 -14.48 3.60
N SER A 343 27.67 -15.59 3.44
CA SER A 343 28.21 -16.95 3.51
C SER A 343 29.29 -17.22 2.46
N ARG A 344 29.18 -16.69 1.23
CA ARG A 344 30.26 -16.76 0.23
C ARG A 344 31.53 -16.07 0.69
N ILE A 345 31.39 -14.88 1.25
CA ILE A 345 32.52 -14.10 1.73
C ILE A 345 33.20 -14.82 2.90
N LEU A 346 32.41 -15.37 3.83
CA LEU A 346 32.93 -16.13 4.96
C LEU A 346 33.62 -17.41 4.50
N ASP A 347 33.01 -18.19 3.59
CA ASP A 347 33.59 -19.39 2.99
C ASP A 347 34.93 -19.13 2.31
N ASN A 348 35.03 -18.01 1.59
CA ASN A 348 36.25 -17.57 0.92
C ASN A 348 37.36 -17.11 1.87
N SER A 349 37.07 -16.98 3.17
CA SER A 349 37.98 -16.37 4.15
C SER A 349 38.57 -17.34 5.16
N VAL A 350 37.93 -18.50 5.39
CA VAL A 350 38.27 -19.39 6.51
C VAL A 350 38.53 -20.83 6.05
N ASN A 351 39.35 -21.54 6.81
CA ASN A 351 39.63 -22.97 6.61
C ASN A 351 38.47 -23.89 7.03
N ASP A 352 38.63 -25.18 6.77
CA ASP A 352 37.63 -26.24 7.06
C ASP A 352 37.37 -26.49 8.56
N ASP A 353 37.93 -25.69 9.47
CA ASP A 353 37.62 -25.77 10.91
C ASP A 353 36.22 -25.19 11.23
N ILE A 354 35.58 -24.53 10.26
CA ILE A 354 34.26 -23.91 10.38
C ILE A 354 33.23 -24.71 9.59
N ASP A 355 32.22 -25.21 10.29
CA ASP A 355 31.08 -25.98 9.78
C ASP A 355 29.84 -25.11 9.55
N TRP A 356 29.70 -24.00 10.28
CA TRP A 356 28.50 -23.15 10.27
C TRP A 356 28.82 -21.67 10.07
N PHE A 357 27.97 -21.02 9.27
CA PHE A 357 27.95 -19.57 9.14
C PHE A 357 26.65 -19.01 9.69
N THR A 358 26.76 -18.12 10.66
CA THR A 358 25.63 -17.49 11.30
C THR A 358 25.68 -15.99 11.11
N VAL A 359 24.58 -15.41 10.65
CA VAL A 359 24.42 -13.96 10.53
C VAL A 359 23.35 -13.50 11.49
N VAL A 360 23.75 -12.67 12.45
CA VAL A 360 22.86 -12.02 13.41
C VAL A 360 22.52 -10.63 12.87
N ASN A 361 21.30 -10.49 12.38
CA ASN A 361 20.80 -9.22 11.86
C ASN A 361 20.38 -8.32 13.02
N LYS A 362 20.95 -7.11 13.06
CA LYS A 362 20.65 -6.09 14.07
C LYS A 362 20.05 -4.85 13.41
N ARG A 363 19.22 -4.12 14.14
CA ARG A 363 18.73 -2.79 13.74
C ARG A 363 18.74 -1.86 14.95
N TYR A 364 19.51 -0.77 14.90
CA TYR A 364 19.75 0.12 16.05
C TYR A 364 20.14 -0.66 17.32
N ASP A 365 21.08 -1.59 17.15
CA ASP A 365 21.55 -2.54 18.17
C ASP A 365 20.55 -3.58 18.66
N LEU A 366 19.27 -3.51 18.28
CA LEU A 366 18.30 -4.55 18.60
C LEU A 366 18.62 -5.81 17.79
N PRO A 367 18.96 -6.94 18.43
CA PRO A 367 19.22 -8.18 17.73
C PRO A 367 17.87 -8.81 17.37
N LEU A 368 17.63 -8.97 16.07
CA LEU A 368 16.31 -9.33 15.55
C LEU A 368 16.22 -10.85 15.37
N GLU A 369 17.08 -11.39 14.52
CA GLU A 369 17.16 -12.81 14.22
C GLU A 369 18.61 -13.23 13.98
N GLU A 370 18.89 -14.50 14.26
CA GLU A 370 20.09 -15.17 13.78
C GLU A 370 19.70 -16.17 12.69
N THR A 371 20.43 -16.17 11.58
CA THR A 371 20.28 -17.14 10.49
C THR A 371 21.55 -17.96 10.37
N SER A 372 21.45 -19.26 10.63
CA SER A 372 22.57 -20.20 10.64
C SER A 372 22.49 -21.17 9.46
N LEU A 373 23.60 -21.29 8.74
CA LEU A 373 23.72 -22.13 7.54
C LEU A 373 24.82 -23.17 7.74
N PRO A 374 24.57 -24.46 7.44
CA PRO A 374 25.63 -25.45 7.34
C PRO A 374 26.45 -25.17 6.08
N ARG A 375 27.75 -24.94 6.28
CA ARG A 375 28.70 -24.57 5.23
C ARG A 375 28.77 -25.61 4.12
N GLN A 376 28.84 -26.89 4.47
CA GLN A 376 28.95 -27.96 3.49
C GLN A 376 27.72 -27.99 2.56
N THR A 377 26.52 -28.06 3.14
CA THR A 377 25.27 -28.06 2.37
C THR A 377 25.12 -26.78 1.53
N PHE A 378 25.57 -25.64 2.06
CA PHE A 378 25.59 -24.40 1.29
C PHE A 378 26.48 -24.52 0.04
N ARG A 379 27.71 -25.04 0.17
CA ARG A 379 28.62 -25.27 -0.96
C ARG A 379 28.03 -26.24 -1.98
N GLU A 380 27.47 -27.36 -1.53
CA GLU A 380 26.83 -28.38 -2.39
C GLU A 380 25.68 -27.77 -3.21
N VAL A 381 24.82 -26.96 -2.59
CA VAL A 381 23.73 -26.27 -3.29
C VAL A 381 24.24 -25.23 -4.29
N ILE A 382 25.22 -24.39 -3.93
CA ILE A 382 25.77 -23.39 -4.86
C ILE A 382 26.47 -24.05 -6.06
N ASN A 383 27.08 -25.22 -5.86
CA ASN A 383 27.71 -26.00 -6.93
C ASN A 383 26.71 -26.87 -7.73
N ASN A 384 25.42 -26.85 -7.39
CA ASN A 384 24.37 -27.70 -7.98
C ASN A 384 24.59 -29.22 -7.75
N GLU A 385 25.26 -29.59 -6.66
CA GLU A 385 25.45 -30.98 -6.23
C GLU A 385 24.23 -31.48 -5.43
N GLU A 386 23.56 -30.59 -4.71
CA GLU A 386 22.32 -30.83 -3.96
C GLU A 386 21.24 -29.80 -4.36
N PRO A 387 19.94 -30.16 -4.26
CA PRO A 387 18.86 -29.22 -4.52
C PRO A 387 18.74 -28.16 -3.40
N LEU A 388 18.18 -26.99 -3.73
CA LEU A 388 17.99 -25.87 -2.79
C LEU A 388 17.21 -26.29 -1.52
N GLU A 389 16.28 -27.23 -1.65
CA GLU A 389 15.49 -27.78 -0.56
C GLU A 389 16.35 -28.41 0.55
N SER A 390 17.51 -28.97 0.21
CA SER A 390 18.46 -29.54 1.19
C SER A 390 19.00 -28.44 2.12
N LEU A 391 19.38 -27.28 1.56
CA LEU A 391 19.81 -26.13 2.35
C LEU A 391 18.64 -25.50 3.12
N HIS A 392 17.46 -25.41 2.49
CA HIS A 392 16.27 -24.84 3.15
C HIS A 392 15.89 -25.59 4.43
N ARG A 393 15.96 -26.93 4.42
CA ARG A 393 15.63 -27.78 5.58
C ARG A 393 16.65 -27.72 6.71
N THR A 394 17.89 -27.32 6.40
CA THR A 394 19.02 -27.30 7.34
C THR A 394 19.39 -25.90 7.79
N THR A 395 18.82 -24.87 7.17
CA THR A 395 18.95 -23.47 7.61
C THR A 395 18.12 -23.26 8.85
N GLU A 396 18.75 -22.76 9.91
CA GLU A 396 18.08 -22.44 11.17
C GLU A 396 17.87 -20.93 11.29
N ILE A 397 16.66 -20.53 11.70
CA ILE A 397 16.35 -19.13 12.06
C ILE A 397 15.87 -19.12 13.49
N ASN A 398 16.61 -18.45 14.36
CA ASN A 398 16.35 -18.40 15.79
C ASN A 398 16.32 -16.96 16.30
N PRO A 399 15.72 -16.71 17.48
CA PRO A 399 15.97 -15.49 18.23
C PRO A 399 17.46 -15.35 18.49
N ALA A 400 17.98 -14.18 18.18
CA ALA A 400 19.32 -13.81 18.60
C ALA A 400 19.37 -13.73 20.13
N MET A 401 20.20 -14.57 20.75
CA MET A 401 20.37 -14.62 22.20
C MET A 401 21.85 -14.44 22.55
N PRO A 402 22.19 -13.72 23.64
CA PRO A 402 23.57 -13.61 24.09
C PRO A 402 24.18 -14.99 24.34
N ARG A 403 25.37 -15.23 23.77
CA ARG A 403 26.12 -16.49 23.90
C ARG A 403 27.55 -16.19 24.31
N ASN A 404 28.20 -17.17 24.92
CA ASN A 404 29.63 -17.09 25.18
C ASN A 404 30.40 -17.38 23.89
N GLU A 405 31.13 -16.38 23.40
CA GLU A 405 31.77 -16.39 22.08
C GLU A 405 33.15 -15.73 22.15
N LYS A 406 34.10 -16.21 21.36
CA LYS A 406 35.40 -15.55 21.18
C LYS A 406 35.26 -14.45 20.14
N THR A 407 35.44 -13.20 20.54
CA THR A 407 35.45 -12.07 19.60
C THR A 407 36.72 -12.09 18.76
N LEU A 408 36.55 -12.13 17.45
CA LEU A 408 37.65 -12.13 16.47
C LEU A 408 37.90 -10.73 15.92
N TYR A 409 36.82 -9.96 15.76
CA TYR A 409 36.88 -8.62 15.22
C TYR A 409 35.74 -7.77 15.74
N THR A 410 35.99 -6.49 15.97
CA THR A 410 34.98 -5.49 16.29
C THR A 410 35.23 -4.29 15.40
N GLU A 411 34.21 -3.90 14.65
CA GLU A 411 34.28 -2.74 13.77
C GLU A 411 34.15 -1.45 14.59
N ALA A 412 34.91 -0.43 14.19
CA ALA A 412 34.80 0.88 14.83
C ALA A 412 33.40 1.47 14.56
N PRO A 413 32.69 1.98 15.58
CA PRO A 413 31.38 2.56 15.38
C PRO A 413 31.47 3.76 14.43
N GLN A 414 30.72 3.68 13.32
CA GLN A 414 30.48 4.86 12.49
C GLN A 414 29.44 5.74 13.18
N HIS A 415 29.93 6.80 13.81
CA HIS A 415 29.10 7.70 14.59
C HIS A 415 28.24 8.63 13.74
N PHE A 416 28.64 8.98 12.52
CA PHE A 416 27.91 9.96 11.71
C PHE A 416 27.59 9.42 10.32
N SER A 417 26.34 9.58 9.90
CA SER A 417 25.87 9.32 8.54
C SER A 417 24.99 10.47 8.06
N TYR A 418 25.02 10.74 6.76
CA TYR A 418 24.22 11.79 6.14
C TYR A 418 23.80 11.40 4.73
N GLY A 419 22.70 11.98 4.28
CA GLY A 419 22.12 11.79 2.96
C GLY A 419 21.61 13.10 2.39
N VAL A 420 21.57 13.18 1.07
CA VAL A 420 20.85 14.24 0.34
C VAL A 420 19.98 13.60 -0.73
N GLY A 421 18.77 14.11 -0.89
CA GLY A 421 17.78 13.57 -1.81
C GLY A 421 16.80 14.63 -2.30
N LEU A 422 15.92 14.22 -3.21
CA LEU A 422 14.80 15.02 -3.64
C LEU A 422 13.51 14.48 -3.01
N GLY A 423 12.69 15.36 -2.47
CA GLY A 423 11.36 15.07 -1.97
C GLY A 423 10.29 15.48 -2.98
N PHE A 424 9.17 14.77 -2.97
CA PHE A 424 7.96 15.14 -3.72
C PHE A 424 6.74 14.99 -2.81
N LYS A 425 5.94 16.05 -2.70
CA LYS A 425 4.68 16.07 -1.96
C LYS A 425 3.56 16.54 -2.89
N GLN A 426 2.37 15.96 -2.75
CA GLN A 426 1.19 16.38 -3.49
C GLN A 426 -0.06 16.38 -2.61
N ASN A 427 -1.00 17.27 -2.90
CA ASN A 427 -2.35 17.28 -2.34
C ASN A 427 -3.35 17.45 -3.49
N VAL A 428 -4.37 16.60 -3.52
CA VAL A 428 -5.36 16.54 -4.61
C VAL A 428 -6.78 16.67 -4.05
N GLY A 429 -7.60 17.45 -4.74
CA GLY A 429 -9.04 17.47 -4.54
C GLY A 429 -9.53 18.39 -3.43
N GLY A 430 -8.75 19.42 -3.10
CA GLY A 430 -9.23 20.60 -2.38
C GLY A 430 -9.78 21.67 -3.33
N PRO A 431 -10.36 22.76 -2.80
CA PRO A 431 -10.81 23.93 -3.58
C PRO A 431 -9.69 24.56 -4.41
N ASP A 432 -8.44 24.46 -3.93
CA ASP A 432 -7.24 24.99 -4.56
C ASP A 432 -6.73 24.16 -5.75
N GLY A 433 -7.36 23.01 -6.05
CA GLY A 433 -6.96 22.11 -7.13
C GLY A 433 -5.84 21.14 -6.75
N LEU A 434 -4.87 20.95 -7.65
CA LEU A 434 -3.67 20.12 -7.44
C LEU A 434 -2.58 21.00 -6.84
N LEU A 435 -2.16 20.71 -5.61
CA LEU A 435 -0.99 21.31 -4.98
C LEU A 435 0.18 20.32 -5.02
N TYR A 436 1.39 20.81 -5.27
CA TYR A 436 2.60 20.01 -5.30
C TYR A 436 3.81 20.79 -4.80
N GLN A 437 4.81 20.04 -4.32
CA GLN A 437 6.11 20.56 -3.91
C GLN A 437 7.20 19.57 -4.29
N PHE A 438 8.27 20.08 -4.88
CA PHE A 438 9.57 19.41 -4.98
C PHE A 438 10.53 20.06 -3.99
N SER A 439 11.20 19.24 -3.17
CA SER A 439 12.17 19.70 -2.18
C SER A 439 13.53 19.05 -2.39
N ALA A 440 14.58 19.71 -1.92
CA ALA A 440 15.87 19.11 -1.62
C ALA A 440 15.91 18.80 -0.13
N ASP A 441 16.12 17.54 0.20
CA ASP A 441 16.11 17.04 1.57
C ASP A 441 17.53 16.64 1.95
N ALA A 442 17.97 17.04 3.14
CA ALA A 442 19.23 16.64 3.74
C ALA A 442 18.96 15.98 5.08
N ASP A 443 19.30 14.69 5.18
CA ASP A 443 19.17 13.91 6.40
C ASP A 443 20.54 13.67 7.05
N ALA A 444 20.54 13.58 8.37
CA ALA A 444 21.72 13.24 9.15
C ALA A 444 21.34 12.41 10.37
N GLU A 445 22.23 11.49 10.73
CA GLU A 445 22.13 10.69 11.94
C GLU A 445 23.49 10.70 12.65
N TYR A 446 23.44 10.87 13.97
CA TYR A 446 24.61 10.75 14.84
C TYR A 446 24.34 9.71 15.93
N ARG A 447 25.06 8.59 15.90
CA ARG A 447 25.00 7.50 16.89
C ARG A 447 26.01 7.78 18.01
N PHE A 448 25.54 8.16 19.19
CA PHE A 448 26.37 8.36 20.39
C PHE A 448 26.93 7.03 20.90
N ASN A 449 26.07 6.01 20.88
CA ASN A 449 26.40 4.61 21.07
C ASN A 449 25.48 3.79 20.15
N ARG A 450 25.52 2.45 20.23
CA ARG A 450 24.77 1.61 19.29
C ARG A 450 23.25 1.72 19.46
N ASN A 451 22.80 2.03 20.67
CA ASN A 451 21.39 2.06 21.09
C ASN A 451 20.83 3.48 21.21
N THR A 452 21.67 4.52 21.09
CA THR A 452 21.32 5.92 21.30
C THR A 452 21.79 6.75 20.12
N TRP A 453 20.84 7.39 19.43
CA TRP A 453 21.13 8.17 18.24
C TRP A 453 20.27 9.42 18.15
N TRP A 454 20.85 10.44 17.54
CA TRP A 454 20.13 11.60 17.06
C TRP A 454 19.87 11.46 15.56
N SER A 455 18.72 11.93 15.11
CA SER A 455 18.32 11.98 13.70
C SER A 455 17.76 13.35 13.37
N GLY A 456 18.07 13.86 12.19
CA GLY A 456 17.63 15.16 11.71
C GLY A 456 17.27 15.13 10.23
N LEU A 457 16.26 15.92 9.86
CA LEU A 457 15.86 16.15 8.48
C LEU A 457 15.71 17.66 8.27
N LEU A 458 16.42 18.19 7.29
CA LEU A 458 16.23 19.53 6.76
C LEU A 458 15.64 19.43 5.35
N SER A 459 14.64 20.24 5.05
CA SER A 459 13.97 20.25 3.75
C SER A 459 13.91 21.66 3.20
N ALA A 460 14.47 21.85 2.01
CA ALA A 460 14.47 23.10 1.27
C ALA A 460 13.54 23.01 0.06
N ASN A 461 12.57 23.90 -0.02
CA ASN A 461 11.62 23.98 -1.12
C ASN A 461 12.33 24.46 -2.40
N LEU A 462 12.26 23.67 -3.47
CA LEU A 462 12.83 24.01 -4.77
C LEU A 462 11.78 24.66 -5.66
N VAL A 463 10.65 23.97 -5.84
CA VAL A 463 9.53 24.39 -6.69
C VAL A 463 8.22 23.93 -6.06
N ASN A 464 7.24 24.80 -6.03
CA ASN A 464 5.89 24.50 -5.56
C ASN A 464 4.86 25.40 -6.25
N ASN A 465 3.58 25.14 -6.01
CA ASN A 465 2.47 26.01 -6.40
C ASN A 465 1.56 26.36 -5.20
N PHE A 466 2.16 26.52 -4.03
CA PHE A 466 1.42 26.82 -2.80
C PHE A 466 0.92 28.27 -2.72
N ASP A 467 1.28 29.12 -3.68
CA ASP A 467 0.62 30.40 -3.94
C ASP A 467 -0.89 30.23 -4.19
N LYS A 468 -1.30 29.06 -4.65
CA LYS A 468 -2.70 28.69 -4.87
C LYS A 468 -3.40 28.14 -3.63
N PHE A 469 -2.67 27.85 -2.55
CA PHE A 469 -3.24 27.24 -1.35
C PHE A 469 -3.94 28.33 -0.51
N VAL A 470 -5.22 28.59 -0.76
CA VAL A 470 -5.97 29.65 -0.09
C VAL A 470 -6.86 29.10 1.01
N TYR A 471 -7.32 27.86 0.89
CA TYR A 471 -8.30 27.27 1.80
C TYR A 471 -7.72 26.87 3.16
N ASP A 472 -8.40 27.30 4.23
CA ASP A 472 -8.22 26.78 5.58
C ASP A 472 -9.40 25.87 5.93
N ALA A 473 -9.11 24.63 6.31
CA ALA A 473 -10.15 23.69 6.72
C ALA A 473 -10.78 24.13 8.05
N PRO A 474 -12.13 24.18 8.17
CA PRO A 474 -12.78 24.41 9.44
C PRO A 474 -12.61 23.19 10.36
N SER A 475 -12.47 23.45 11.66
CA SER A 475 -12.37 22.42 12.69
C SER A 475 -12.99 22.91 13.99
N GLY A 476 -13.81 22.07 14.62
CA GLY A 476 -14.32 22.29 15.98
C GLY A 476 -13.38 21.76 17.07
N LEU A 477 -12.34 21.05 16.67
CA LEU A 477 -11.32 20.47 17.55
C LEU A 477 -10.05 21.34 17.58
N PRO A 478 -9.15 21.14 18.55
CA PRO A 478 -7.80 21.68 18.44
C PRO A 478 -7.17 21.30 17.10
N ARG A 479 -6.62 22.31 16.40
CA ARG A 479 -6.07 22.14 15.05
C ARG A 479 -4.73 21.43 15.09
N VAL A 480 -4.72 20.13 14.88
CA VAL A 480 -3.53 19.27 14.97
C VAL A 480 -3.03 18.77 13.61
N ARG A 481 -3.87 18.88 12.57
CA ARG A 481 -3.58 18.53 11.17
C ARG A 481 -4.15 19.55 10.17
N THR A 482 -5.21 20.27 10.52
CA THR A 482 -5.90 21.21 9.62
C THR A 482 -5.12 22.47 9.28
N ASP A 483 -4.17 22.90 10.12
CA ASP A 483 -3.25 24.03 9.83
C ASP A 483 -2.11 23.66 8.85
N LEU A 484 -2.34 22.66 7.98
CA LEU A 484 -1.34 22.19 7.01
C LEU A 484 -0.83 23.31 6.09
N ARG A 485 -1.71 24.23 5.69
CA ARG A 485 -1.34 25.37 4.84
C ARG A 485 -0.25 26.22 5.48
N GLN A 486 -0.41 26.59 6.74
CA GLN A 486 0.57 27.44 7.43
C GLN A 486 1.93 26.73 7.50
N TYR A 487 1.96 25.44 7.85
CA TYR A 487 3.22 24.67 7.90
C TYR A 487 3.92 24.51 6.55
N LEU A 488 3.18 24.53 5.44
CA LEU A 488 3.74 24.38 4.09
C LEU A 488 4.16 25.71 3.44
N THR A 489 3.58 26.84 3.85
CA THR A 489 3.78 28.14 3.19
C THR A 489 4.63 29.12 4.00
N THR A 490 4.77 28.94 5.32
CA THR A 490 5.45 29.92 6.19
C THR A 490 6.95 30.02 5.92
N SER A 491 7.61 28.91 5.55
CA SER A 491 9.06 28.89 5.30
C SER A 491 9.44 28.05 4.09
N ASN A 492 10.44 28.51 3.34
CA ASN A 492 11.06 27.76 2.25
C ASN A 492 12.07 26.72 2.76
N THR A 493 12.49 26.80 4.02
CA THR A 493 13.41 25.85 4.64
C THR A 493 12.84 25.42 5.99
N THR A 494 12.65 24.12 6.16
CA THR A 494 11.99 23.54 7.33
C THR A 494 12.86 22.48 7.96
N MET A 495 12.63 22.20 9.25
CA MET A 495 13.23 21.09 9.97
C MET A 495 12.14 20.13 10.45
N PRO A 496 11.65 19.22 9.57
CA PRO A 496 10.57 18.30 9.92
C PRO A 496 10.92 17.36 11.08
N LEU A 497 12.20 16.96 11.19
CA LEU A 497 12.66 16.02 12.21
C LEU A 497 13.95 16.53 12.86
N PHE A 498 14.00 16.47 14.18
CA PHE A 498 15.21 16.61 14.99
C PHE A 498 14.98 15.86 16.30
N GLN A 499 15.26 14.56 16.30
CA GLN A 499 14.87 13.64 17.37
C GLN A 499 16.08 12.91 17.93
N LEU A 500 16.17 12.86 19.26
CA LEU A 500 17.04 11.94 19.99
C LEU A 500 16.23 10.70 20.38
N SER A 501 16.79 9.52 20.16
CA SER A 501 16.16 8.23 20.44
C SER A 501 17.11 7.31 21.19
N HIS A 502 16.54 6.45 22.04
CA HIS A 502 17.24 5.35 22.68
C HIS A 502 16.34 4.10 22.65
N ALA A 503 16.85 2.97 22.17
CA ALA A 503 16.10 1.72 22.09
C ALA A 503 16.91 0.55 22.67
N GLU A 504 16.23 -0.34 23.38
CA GLU A 504 16.85 -1.48 24.04
C GLU A 504 15.91 -2.69 24.06
N GLN A 505 16.50 -3.88 23.96
CA GLN A 505 15.79 -5.13 24.24
C GLN A 505 15.85 -5.38 25.75
N LEU A 506 14.69 -5.22 26.41
CA LEU A 506 14.56 -5.31 27.86
C LEU A 506 14.51 -6.77 28.36
N ASP A 507 13.99 -7.67 27.53
CA ASP A 507 13.96 -9.13 27.73
C ASP A 507 13.88 -9.81 26.35
N LYS A 508 13.94 -11.15 26.30
CA LYS A 508 13.94 -11.95 25.07
C LYS A 508 12.91 -11.48 24.03
N ASP A 509 11.68 -11.21 24.48
CA ASP A 509 10.56 -10.82 23.61
C ASP A 509 10.02 -9.42 23.95
N LEU A 510 10.71 -8.65 24.80
CA LEU A 510 10.27 -7.33 25.27
C LEU A 510 11.27 -6.24 24.84
N TYR A 511 10.76 -5.20 24.18
CA TYR A 511 11.54 -4.08 23.66
C TYR A 511 11.04 -2.78 24.24
N GLY A 512 11.94 -1.84 24.51
CA GLY A 512 11.65 -0.51 24.99
C GLY A 512 12.32 0.56 24.14
N MET A 513 11.69 1.70 24.00
CA MET A 513 12.25 2.87 23.34
C MET A 513 11.80 4.15 24.03
N VAL A 514 12.71 5.11 24.18
CA VAL A 514 12.41 6.47 24.60
C VAL A 514 12.93 7.45 23.56
N TYR A 515 12.21 8.54 23.34
CA TYR A 515 12.58 9.53 22.34
C TYR A 515 12.11 10.92 22.73
N GLY A 516 12.77 11.94 22.17
CA GLY A 516 12.39 13.32 22.39
C GLY A 516 13.03 14.30 21.42
N GLY A 517 12.46 15.50 21.38
CA GLY A 517 12.87 16.58 20.49
C GLY A 517 11.73 16.98 19.56
N TYR A 518 12.04 17.20 18.31
CA TYR A 518 11.11 17.59 17.26
C TYR A 518 10.74 16.38 16.42
N LEU A 519 9.62 15.76 16.77
CA LEU A 519 9.25 14.41 16.34
C LEU A 519 8.62 14.40 14.93
N GLU A 520 7.91 15.47 14.58
CA GLU A 520 7.33 15.68 13.25
C GLU A 520 7.25 17.19 12.92
N SER A 521 6.77 17.52 11.72
CA SER A 521 6.60 18.92 11.28
C SER A 521 5.72 19.75 12.23
N MET A 522 4.70 19.13 12.82
CA MET A 522 3.69 19.84 13.62
C MET A 522 3.91 19.73 15.14
N PHE A 523 4.63 18.73 15.62
CA PHE A 523 4.76 18.45 17.06
C PHE A 523 6.20 18.15 17.48
N ALA A 524 6.56 18.70 18.64
CA ALA A 524 7.75 18.38 19.40
C ALA A 524 7.33 17.81 20.76
N GLY A 525 8.16 17.01 21.40
CA GLY A 525 7.82 16.45 22.69
C GLY A 525 8.76 15.34 23.12
N VAL A 526 8.29 14.56 24.09
CA VAL A 526 8.96 13.38 24.60
C VAL A 526 7.97 12.22 24.65
N GLY A 527 8.45 11.01 24.42
CA GLY A 527 7.63 9.82 24.41
C GLY A 527 8.41 8.56 24.73
N ALA A 528 7.65 7.52 25.06
CA ALA A 528 8.15 6.17 25.27
C ALA A 528 7.25 5.17 24.56
N GLU A 529 7.83 4.05 24.15
CA GLU A 529 7.15 2.91 23.57
C GLU A 529 7.70 1.62 24.19
N VAL A 530 6.81 0.66 24.42
CA VAL A 530 7.15 -0.71 24.78
C VAL A 530 6.47 -1.66 23.81
N LEU A 531 7.13 -2.74 23.43
CA LEU A 531 6.59 -3.77 22.55
C LEU A 531 6.91 -5.15 23.12
N PHE A 532 5.88 -5.95 23.32
CA PHE A 532 5.99 -7.38 23.56
C PHE A 532 5.70 -8.14 22.27
N ARG A 533 6.71 -8.83 21.72
CA ARG A 533 6.64 -9.58 20.46
C ARG A 533 7.25 -10.98 20.65
N PRO A 534 6.44 -11.95 21.13
CA PRO A 534 6.89 -13.31 21.35
C PRO A 534 7.34 -13.97 20.05
N THR A 535 8.48 -14.65 20.09
CA THR A 535 9.02 -15.34 18.92
C THR A 535 8.14 -16.51 18.50
N GLY A 536 7.85 -16.60 17.19
CA GLY A 536 7.11 -17.72 16.60
C GLY A 536 5.59 -17.61 16.77
N GLU A 537 5.13 -16.58 17.47
CA GLU A 537 3.73 -16.25 17.62
C GLU A 537 3.29 -15.26 16.53
N ARG A 538 2.01 -15.35 16.15
CA ARG A 538 1.39 -14.51 15.11
C ARG A 538 0.74 -13.24 15.67
N TRP A 539 1.21 -12.78 16.83
CA TRP A 539 0.65 -11.61 17.49
C TRP A 539 1.71 -10.85 18.27
N SER A 540 1.48 -9.55 18.44
CA SER A 540 2.30 -8.71 19.31
C SER A 540 1.46 -7.61 19.98
N LEU A 541 1.97 -7.06 21.08
CA LEU A 541 1.28 -6.03 21.85
C LEU A 541 2.24 -4.86 22.13
N GLY A 542 1.91 -3.69 21.60
CA GLY A 542 2.65 -2.46 21.82
C GLY A 542 1.88 -1.48 22.69
N ALA A 543 2.59 -0.61 23.40
CA ALA A 543 2.00 0.56 24.05
C ALA A 543 2.93 1.77 23.91
N ASP A 544 2.36 2.93 23.59
CA ASP A 544 3.07 4.21 23.54
C ASP A 544 2.40 5.29 24.38
N LEU A 545 3.22 6.21 24.90
CA LEU A 545 2.78 7.38 25.64
C LEU A 545 3.68 8.57 25.29
N ASN A 546 3.05 9.69 24.94
CA ASN A 546 3.71 10.88 24.43
C ASN A 546 3.14 12.12 25.08
N TRP A 547 4.01 13.03 25.49
CA TRP A 547 3.64 14.40 25.83
C TRP A 547 4.24 15.33 24.78
N VAL A 548 3.36 15.98 24.01
CA VAL A 548 3.74 16.77 22.84
C VAL A 548 3.15 18.17 22.89
N ARG A 549 3.85 19.10 22.26
CA ARG A 549 3.50 20.50 22.09
C ARG A 549 3.62 20.88 20.62
N GLN A 550 2.68 21.69 20.14
CA GLN A 550 2.69 22.14 18.76
C GLN A 550 3.91 23.00 18.47
N ARG A 551 4.44 22.86 17.26
CA ARG A 551 5.57 23.64 16.75
C ARG A 551 5.08 24.89 16.04
N ASP A 552 5.91 25.92 15.97
CA ASP A 552 5.63 27.07 15.11
C ASP A 552 5.61 26.68 13.63
N PHE A 553 4.89 27.46 12.83
CA PHE A 553 4.61 27.14 11.43
C PHE A 553 5.85 27.19 10.53
N ASP A 554 6.89 27.92 10.94
CA ASP A 554 8.19 27.96 10.25
C ASP A 554 9.00 26.65 10.42
N GLN A 555 8.56 25.76 11.32
CA GLN A 555 9.24 24.51 11.68
C GLN A 555 10.67 24.73 12.19
N GLY A 556 10.92 25.86 12.86
CA GLY A 556 12.15 26.12 13.60
C GLY A 556 12.18 25.40 14.96
N PHE A 557 12.80 26.05 15.95
CA PHE A 557 12.87 25.58 17.34
C PHE A 557 11.77 26.17 18.26
N ALA A 558 10.90 27.02 17.73
CA ALA A 558 9.83 27.65 18.50
C ALA A 558 8.60 26.74 18.63
N LEU A 559 7.84 26.92 19.72
CA LEU A 559 6.69 26.11 20.10
C LEU A 559 5.47 26.99 20.38
N ARG A 560 4.30 26.52 19.96
CA ARG A 560 2.97 27.12 20.19
C ARG A 560 2.39 26.65 21.51
N ASP A 561 1.35 27.32 22.01
CA ASP A 561 0.81 27.04 23.36
C ASP A 561 0.07 25.71 23.52
N TYR A 562 -0.46 25.14 22.43
CA TYR A 562 -1.19 23.88 22.52
C TYR A 562 -0.26 22.70 22.85
N SER A 563 -0.59 21.98 23.92
CA SER A 563 0.08 20.74 24.31
C SER A 563 -0.93 19.68 24.70
N VAL A 564 -0.57 18.42 24.51
CA VAL A 564 -1.45 17.28 24.73
C VAL A 564 -0.65 16.05 25.13
N VAL A 565 -1.27 15.18 25.94
CA VAL A 565 -0.79 13.82 26.18
C VAL A 565 -1.58 12.88 25.29
N THR A 566 -0.88 12.13 24.44
CA THR A 566 -1.43 11.15 23.49
C THR A 566 -0.74 9.81 23.71
N GLY A 567 -1.44 8.71 23.49
CA GLY A 567 -0.90 7.38 23.72
C GLY A 567 -1.89 6.30 23.38
N HIS A 568 -1.39 5.13 22.98
CA HIS A 568 -2.19 4.02 22.49
C HIS A 568 -1.66 2.69 23.00
N ILE A 569 -2.56 1.74 23.20
CA ILE A 569 -2.23 0.31 23.25
C ILE A 569 -2.62 -0.27 21.90
N THR A 570 -1.69 -0.96 21.24
CA THR A 570 -1.88 -1.57 19.92
C THR A 570 -1.69 -3.07 19.98
N GLY A 571 -2.73 -3.82 19.64
CA GLY A 571 -2.63 -5.26 19.38
C GLY A 571 -2.41 -5.50 17.88
N TYR A 572 -1.45 -6.35 17.54
CA TYR A 572 -1.15 -6.78 16.19
C TYR A 572 -1.41 -8.28 16.08
N THR A 573 -2.02 -8.72 14.99
CA THR A 573 -2.23 -10.15 14.73
C THR A 573 -2.21 -10.46 13.24
N ASP A 574 -1.54 -11.56 12.87
CA ASP A 574 -1.60 -12.09 11.52
C ASP A 574 -2.92 -12.82 11.31
N LEU A 575 -3.57 -12.48 10.21
CA LEU A 575 -4.77 -13.09 9.68
C LEU A 575 -4.42 -13.95 8.46
N PRO A 576 -5.35 -14.81 8.00
CA PRO A 576 -5.17 -15.53 6.75
C PRO A 576 -4.84 -14.62 5.56
N PHE A 577 -4.24 -15.19 4.52
CA PHE A 577 -3.89 -14.49 3.27
C PHE A 577 -2.84 -13.39 3.42
N ASP A 578 -1.87 -13.55 4.32
CA ASP A 578 -0.73 -12.63 4.50
C ASP A 578 -1.17 -11.23 4.90
N THR A 579 -2.18 -11.19 5.77
CA THR A 579 -2.83 -9.95 6.19
C THR A 579 -2.50 -9.70 7.65
N LEU A 580 -2.04 -8.50 7.97
CA LEU A 580 -1.82 -8.01 9.33
C LEU A 580 -2.99 -7.13 9.73
N ALA A 581 -3.58 -7.40 10.89
CA ALA A 581 -4.52 -6.50 11.55
C ALA A 581 -3.86 -5.83 12.75
N ALA A 582 -3.96 -4.51 12.83
CA ALA A 582 -3.56 -3.71 13.97
C ALA A 582 -4.75 -2.95 14.54
N VAL A 583 -5.05 -3.17 15.81
CA VAL A 583 -6.12 -2.46 16.53
C VAL A 583 -5.47 -1.65 17.63
N SER A 584 -5.65 -0.33 17.60
CA SER A 584 -5.13 0.52 18.67
C SER A 584 -6.17 1.41 19.29
N VAL A 585 -6.16 1.43 20.62
CA VAL A 585 -7.11 2.12 21.48
C VAL A 585 -6.35 3.12 22.33
N GLY A 586 -6.81 4.36 22.40
CA GLY A 586 -6.08 5.40 23.11
C GLY A 586 -6.61 6.80 22.92
N ARG A 587 -5.76 7.76 23.27
CA ARG A 587 -6.03 9.20 23.17
C ARG A 587 -5.23 9.82 22.04
N TYR A 588 -5.90 10.55 21.17
CA TYR A 588 -5.36 11.17 19.96
C TYR A 588 -4.91 12.62 20.19
N LEU A 589 -4.29 13.23 19.18
CA LEU A 589 -3.67 14.56 19.28
C LEU A 589 -4.65 15.69 19.57
N ALA A 590 -5.89 15.61 19.07
CA ALA A 590 -6.94 16.58 19.38
C ALA A 590 -7.54 16.37 20.79
N GLY A 591 -7.06 15.36 21.54
CA GLY A 591 -7.43 15.08 22.92
C GLY A 591 -8.62 14.12 23.06
N ASP A 592 -9.23 13.72 21.95
CA ASP A 592 -10.29 12.73 21.81
C ASP A 592 -9.78 11.30 22.06
N TRP A 593 -10.68 10.43 22.56
CA TRP A 593 -10.40 9.01 22.77
C TRP A 593 -11.04 8.18 21.68
N GLY A 594 -10.37 7.14 21.22
CA GLY A 594 -10.90 6.35 20.12
C GLY A 594 -10.18 5.04 19.87
N THR A 595 -10.52 4.44 18.74
CA THR A 595 -9.97 3.19 18.25
C THR A 595 -9.68 3.32 16.76
N THR A 596 -8.47 2.97 16.35
CA THR A 596 -8.12 2.76 14.94
C THR A 596 -8.00 1.28 14.67
N VAL A 597 -8.64 0.84 13.60
CA VAL A 597 -8.44 -0.49 13.01
C VAL A 597 -7.71 -0.28 11.70
N ASP A 598 -6.56 -0.93 11.56
CA ASP A 598 -5.74 -0.99 10.35
C ASP A 598 -5.65 -2.46 9.90
N ILE A 599 -5.92 -2.70 8.62
CA ILE A 599 -5.78 -4.01 7.98
C ILE A 599 -4.93 -3.83 6.74
N SER A 600 -3.88 -4.63 6.61
CA SER A 600 -3.01 -4.59 5.43
C SER A 600 -2.55 -5.96 4.99
N ARG A 601 -2.42 -6.14 3.68
CA ARG A 601 -1.85 -7.34 3.05
C ARG A 601 -0.46 -7.02 2.53
N GLU A 602 0.51 -7.89 2.82
CA GLU A 602 1.86 -7.83 2.22
C GLU A 602 2.07 -9.02 1.28
N PHE A 603 2.46 -8.73 0.04
CA PHE A 603 2.82 -9.73 -0.94
C PHE A 603 4.26 -10.22 -0.72
N PHE A 604 4.61 -11.38 -1.30
CA PHE A 604 5.94 -11.99 -1.14
C PHE A 604 7.11 -11.09 -1.60
N ASN A 605 6.83 -10.12 -2.47
CA ASN A 605 7.78 -9.12 -2.96
C ASN A 605 7.81 -7.83 -2.12
N GLY A 606 7.11 -7.81 -0.99
CA GLY A 606 7.07 -6.72 -0.04
C GLY A 606 6.11 -5.58 -0.40
N VAL A 607 5.39 -5.64 -1.52
CA VAL A 607 4.33 -4.66 -1.79
C VAL A 607 3.25 -4.82 -0.72
N ARG A 608 2.91 -3.73 -0.04
CA ARG A 608 1.92 -3.71 1.04
C ARG A 608 0.75 -2.81 0.67
N VAL A 609 -0.47 -3.33 0.77
CA VAL A 609 -1.72 -2.59 0.55
C VAL A 609 -2.52 -2.62 1.83
N GLY A 610 -2.94 -1.46 2.33
CA GLY A 610 -3.69 -1.38 3.58
C GLY A 610 -4.77 -0.31 3.61
N ALA A 611 -5.63 -0.44 4.61
CA ALA A 611 -6.74 0.45 4.88
C ALA A 611 -6.87 0.65 6.39
N TRP A 612 -7.18 1.87 6.81
CA TRP A 612 -7.47 2.17 8.21
C TRP A 612 -8.77 2.94 8.37
N ALA A 613 -9.38 2.79 9.54
CA ALA A 613 -10.52 3.57 10.01
C ALA A 613 -10.37 3.87 11.51
N THR A 614 -10.62 5.12 11.91
CA THR A 614 -10.45 5.62 13.27
C THR A 614 -11.73 6.27 13.77
N ILE A 615 -12.38 5.65 14.75
CA ILE A 615 -13.61 6.13 15.39
C ILE A 615 -13.26 6.66 16.78
N THR A 616 -13.76 7.85 17.14
CA THR A 616 -13.42 8.51 18.41
C THR A 616 -14.67 9.06 19.11
N THR A 617 -14.46 9.66 20.28
CA THR A 617 -15.49 10.36 21.06
C THR A 617 -15.89 11.72 20.46
N ALA A 618 -15.16 12.25 19.48
CA ALA A 618 -15.52 13.52 18.85
C ALA A 618 -16.81 13.36 18.02
N SER A 619 -17.72 14.32 18.14
CA SER A 619 -18.98 14.31 17.40
C SER A 619 -18.76 14.67 15.92
N SER A 620 -19.69 14.26 15.04
CA SER A 620 -19.63 14.61 13.62
C SER A 620 -19.54 16.13 13.39
N ALA A 621 -20.18 16.94 14.25
CA ALA A 621 -20.08 18.40 14.18
C ALA A 621 -18.68 18.94 14.51
N GLU A 622 -17.96 18.30 15.44
CA GLU A 622 -16.59 18.67 15.82
C GLU A 622 -15.56 18.24 14.77
N TYR A 623 -15.76 17.09 14.12
CA TYR A 623 -14.99 16.63 12.96
C TYR A 623 -15.14 17.56 11.74
N GLY A 624 -16.30 18.21 11.61
CA GLY A 624 -16.65 19.07 10.50
C GLY A 624 -17.32 18.28 9.36
N GLU A 625 -16.53 17.85 8.38
CA GLU A 625 -17.01 16.97 7.30
C GLU A 625 -16.54 15.54 7.58
N GLY A 626 -17.48 14.60 7.59
CA GLY A 626 -17.29 13.21 8.02
C GLY A 626 -17.38 13.02 9.54
N SER A 627 -17.50 11.76 9.95
CA SER A 627 -17.70 11.33 11.34
C SER A 627 -16.52 10.55 11.91
N PHE A 628 -15.56 10.16 11.08
CA PHE A 628 -14.40 9.37 11.47
C PHE A 628 -13.27 9.49 10.44
N ASP A 629 -12.02 9.31 10.87
CA ASP A 629 -10.85 9.35 10.00
C ASP A 629 -10.64 8.00 9.29
N LYS A 630 -10.23 8.04 8.02
CA LYS A 630 -10.05 6.83 7.21
C LYS A 630 -9.13 7.07 6.02
N GLY A 631 -8.53 5.99 5.54
CA GLY A 631 -7.81 6.03 4.28
C GLY A 631 -7.29 4.69 3.83
N LEU A 632 -6.61 4.73 2.69
CA LEU A 632 -5.95 3.61 2.03
C LEU A 632 -4.48 3.97 1.83
N TYR A 633 -3.61 2.97 1.87
CA TYR A 633 -2.20 3.15 1.56
C TYR A 633 -1.63 2.01 0.72
N LEU A 634 -0.61 2.35 -0.05
CA LEU A 634 0.17 1.44 -0.87
C LEU A 634 1.65 1.71 -0.62
N SER A 635 2.38 0.71 -0.13
CA SER A 635 3.82 0.74 0.06
C SER A 635 4.49 -0.17 -0.96
N ILE A 636 5.37 0.38 -1.79
CA ILE A 636 6.07 -0.36 -2.86
C ILE A 636 7.56 -0.31 -2.56
N PRO A 637 8.23 -1.46 -2.31
CA PRO A 637 9.69 -1.50 -2.25
C PRO A 637 10.29 -1.01 -3.56
N PHE A 638 11.23 -0.07 -3.49
CA PHE A 638 11.97 0.36 -4.69
C PHE A 638 12.82 -0.78 -5.25
N ASP A 639 13.11 -1.81 -4.46
CA ASP A 639 13.68 -3.05 -4.95
C ASP A 639 12.86 -3.64 -6.11
N GLU A 640 11.53 -3.55 -6.08
CA GLU A 640 10.71 -4.07 -7.16
C GLU A 640 10.75 -3.21 -8.43
N MET A 641 11.24 -1.97 -8.34
CA MET A 641 11.22 -0.95 -9.40
C MET A 641 12.58 -0.62 -10.00
N MET A 642 13.68 -0.90 -9.28
CA MET A 642 15.01 -0.44 -9.64
C MET A 642 15.97 -1.59 -9.98
N SER A 643 16.92 -1.32 -10.88
CA SER A 643 18.04 -2.21 -11.23
C SER A 643 19.18 -2.21 -10.20
N MET A 644 18.99 -1.53 -9.07
CA MET A 644 19.87 -1.59 -7.91
C MET A 644 19.07 -2.10 -6.71
N SER A 645 19.70 -2.86 -5.82
CA SER A 645 19.07 -3.32 -4.60
C SER A 645 18.95 -2.18 -3.58
N THR A 646 17.79 -2.08 -2.94
CA THR A 646 17.54 -1.07 -1.91
C THR A 646 16.45 -1.51 -0.95
N MET A 647 16.58 -1.14 0.33
CA MET A 647 15.53 -1.34 1.33
C MET A 647 14.49 -0.22 1.35
N ARG A 648 14.66 0.82 0.52
CA ARG A 648 13.76 1.99 0.48
C ARG A 648 12.40 1.62 -0.13
N ARG A 649 11.34 2.28 0.34
CA ARG A 649 9.96 2.08 -0.11
C ARG A 649 9.35 3.41 -0.57
N ALA A 650 8.52 3.37 -1.62
CA ALA A 650 7.58 4.43 -1.95
C ALA A 650 6.29 4.22 -1.16
N ASN A 651 5.80 5.24 -0.46
CA ASN A 651 4.54 5.17 0.27
C ASN A 651 3.53 6.14 -0.34
N LEU A 652 2.40 5.62 -0.79
CA LEU A 652 1.27 6.37 -1.32
C LEU A 652 0.14 6.27 -0.31
N VAL A 653 -0.38 7.39 0.14
CA VAL A 653 -1.46 7.45 1.13
C VAL A 653 -2.61 8.27 0.54
N TRP A 654 -3.81 7.72 0.59
CA TRP A 654 -5.05 8.37 0.18
C TRP A 654 -5.99 8.45 1.38
N ALA A 655 -6.18 9.67 1.89
CA ALA A 655 -7.21 10.00 2.87
C ALA A 655 -8.19 10.99 2.24
N PRO A 656 -9.52 10.75 2.27
CA PRO A 656 -10.50 11.65 1.65
C PRO A 656 -10.42 13.08 2.18
N LEU A 657 -10.22 13.21 3.50
CA LEU A 657 -10.12 14.46 4.23
C LEU A 657 -9.03 14.35 5.30
N THR A 658 -8.11 15.32 5.32
CA THR A 658 -7.19 15.48 6.45
C THR A 658 -7.91 16.23 7.56
N ARG A 659 -8.19 15.56 8.68
CA ARG A 659 -8.94 16.10 9.82
C ARG A 659 -8.17 15.96 11.13
N ASP A 660 -8.64 16.67 12.15
CA ASP A 660 -7.99 16.75 13.47
C ASP A 660 -8.37 15.59 14.41
N GLY A 661 -9.62 15.12 14.36
CA GLY A 661 -10.08 14.01 15.19
C GLY A 661 -9.47 12.68 14.75
N GLY A 662 -9.09 11.82 15.70
CA GLY A 662 -8.44 10.55 15.39
C GLY A 662 -7.01 10.68 14.84
N ALA A 663 -6.42 11.88 14.85
CA ALA A 663 -5.06 12.09 14.38
C ALA A 663 -4.03 11.56 15.37
N ARG A 664 -3.15 10.68 14.88
CA ARG A 664 -2.01 10.15 15.66
C ARG A 664 -0.75 10.96 15.44
N LEU A 665 0.13 10.96 16.43
CA LEU A 665 1.50 11.45 16.30
C LEU A 665 2.24 10.61 15.25
N SER A 666 2.82 11.23 14.23
CA SER A 666 3.74 10.53 13.34
C SER A 666 5.07 10.33 14.06
N ARG A 667 5.49 9.07 14.19
CA ARG A 667 6.73 8.68 14.86
C ARG A 667 7.71 8.12 13.83
N SER A 668 8.91 8.72 13.71
CA SER A 668 9.94 8.29 12.75
C SER A 668 10.47 6.88 13.01
N TYR A 669 10.44 6.47 14.27
CA TYR A 669 10.83 5.14 14.72
C TYR A 669 9.67 4.53 15.50
N GLN A 670 9.37 3.27 15.23
CA GLN A 670 8.36 2.48 15.94
C GLN A 670 8.93 1.09 16.16
N LEU A 671 8.85 0.58 17.38
CA LEU A 671 9.39 -0.73 17.74
C LEU A 671 8.83 -1.83 16.84
N HIS A 672 7.53 -1.80 16.51
CA HIS A 672 6.91 -2.83 15.66
C HIS A 672 7.56 -2.92 14.28
N SER A 673 7.84 -1.78 13.63
CA SER A 673 8.53 -1.74 12.33
C SER A 673 10.03 -1.99 12.44
N MET A 674 10.65 -1.65 13.57
CA MET A 674 12.06 -1.95 13.82
C MET A 674 12.31 -3.44 14.01
N THR A 675 11.34 -4.19 14.55
CA THR A 675 11.45 -5.63 14.79
C THR A 675 10.76 -6.50 13.73
N ASP A 676 10.44 -5.95 12.56
CA ASP A 676 9.64 -6.63 11.53
C ASP A 676 10.29 -7.91 11.00
N SER A 677 11.62 -7.98 10.96
CA SER A 677 12.34 -9.16 10.46
C SER A 677 12.24 -10.39 11.36
N ARG A 678 11.76 -10.25 12.61
CA ARG A 678 11.58 -11.37 13.55
C ARG A 678 10.54 -12.40 13.11
N GLU A 679 9.65 -12.06 12.18
CA GLU A 679 8.59 -12.98 11.71
C GLU A 679 9.11 -14.11 10.80
N GLY A 680 10.30 -13.97 10.18
CA GLY A 680 10.92 -15.02 9.36
C GLY A 680 10.20 -15.41 8.06
N ASP A 681 8.90 -15.17 7.95
CA ASP A 681 8.04 -15.53 6.80
C ASP A 681 8.59 -15.01 5.46
N MET A 682 9.00 -13.74 5.42
CA MET A 682 9.57 -13.13 4.22
C MET A 682 10.90 -13.75 3.80
N PHE A 683 11.70 -14.26 4.75
CA PHE A 683 12.94 -14.98 4.45
C PHE A 683 12.63 -16.33 3.81
N TYR A 684 11.74 -17.12 4.41
CA TYR A 684 11.42 -18.46 3.91
C TYR A 684 10.71 -18.43 2.56
N ARG A 685 9.82 -17.46 2.32
CA ARG A 685 9.11 -17.30 1.04
C ARG A 685 10.00 -16.87 -0.12
N ASN A 686 11.17 -16.30 0.18
CA ASN A 686 12.14 -15.83 -0.79
C ASN A 686 13.49 -16.54 -0.60
N PHE A 687 13.47 -17.79 -0.13
CA PHE A 687 14.67 -18.53 0.23
C PHE A 687 15.59 -18.75 -0.98
N GLU A 688 15.03 -18.89 -2.18
CA GLU A 688 15.75 -19.04 -3.44
C GLU A 688 16.78 -17.94 -3.70
N LYS A 689 16.53 -16.73 -3.19
CA LYS A 689 17.45 -15.60 -3.34
C LYS A 689 18.76 -15.79 -2.59
N ILE A 690 18.88 -16.75 -1.68
CA ILE A 690 20.14 -17.12 -0.99
C ILE A 690 21.24 -17.59 -1.97
N THR A 691 20.85 -18.01 -3.17
CA THR A 691 21.76 -18.43 -4.22
C THR A 691 22.23 -17.27 -5.11
N GLU A 692 21.63 -16.07 -4.97
CA GLU A 692 22.04 -14.83 -5.65
C GLU A 692 23.11 -14.03 -4.89
#